data_AF-A0A5N5TC43-F1
#
_entry.id   AF-A0A5N5TC43-F1
#
_cell.length_a   1.000
_cell.length_b   1.000
_cell.length_c   1.000
_cell.angle_alpha   90.00
_cell.angle_beta   90.00
_cell.angle_gamma   90.00
#
_symmetry.space_group_name_H-M   'P 1'
#
loop_
_entity.id
_entity.type
_entity.pdbx_description
1 polymer ?
#
loop_
_entity_poly.entity_id
_entity_poly.type
_entity_poly.pdbx_seq_one_letter_code
_entity_poly.pdbx_strand_id
1 'polypeptide(L)'
;MKMLSVDFLLGFISVRQISAQRCILEVNRYRQTYPESVDAYFEECIVRRELADNFCFYQTNYDNINGAADWARNTLEIHKKDVRPYLYSKKTLEKAKTHDDLWNSAQIQLIKEGKMHGALRMYWAKKILEWTKTPEEALSVAMYLNDRYSLDGRDPSGYVGCMISICGIHDQMSWLERDIFGKIRFMNYEGCKRKYNVKTFVARHGGKAYKNTSNSNKHFSMTSKKRKGGLEGSSKKIKLIDETFVEKLESERNEVARSVTDFSFNKNRVRMLSKQLHIPEKCDGVVYWMSRDQRVQGLQEVESDCQTLNISFHLLLGQAKEVLPKFVKEENMGGVVTDFAPLRLPLQWVKDIENSLPGNVPFGQVDAHNVVPCWVTSSKQEYAARTIRSKINKNLKEFLTKFPAVIKHPHSSKVKYKIGNQLTSCLKLDKTVGPVEWAKPGSKEGLKMLHEFCIKRLKMFANKRNDPNENALSGLSPWIHFGQISAQRCILEVKEYRERFPESVDAYIEECIVRRELADNFCFYQTNYDNINGASDWAKNSLEIHKKDVRTYIYNKKTLDEAKTHDDLWNSAQIQLVKEGKMHGFLRMYWAKKILEWTKTPEEALAIAIYLNDRYNLDGRDPNGYVGCMWSICGIHDQGWAERSIFGKIRYMNYEGCKRKFDVKAFVSRYGGKVYTNTSISQKTREVVLSPFKLF
;
A
#
# COMPACT_ATOMS: atom_id res chain seq x y z
N MET A 1 2.03 -10.26 -8.65
CA MET A 1 2.97 -11.41 -8.71
C MET A 1 2.36 -12.48 -7.83
N LYS A 2 2.03 -13.66 -8.35
CA LYS A 2 1.81 -14.82 -7.46
C LYS A 2 3.09 -14.95 -6.65
N MET A 3 3.04 -14.79 -5.33
CA MET A 3 4.19 -15.08 -4.47
C MET A 3 4.64 -16.49 -4.83
N LEU A 4 5.82 -16.60 -5.43
CA LEU A 4 6.47 -17.88 -5.58
C LEU A 4 6.62 -18.44 -4.17
N SER A 5 6.25 -19.70 -3.95
CA SER A 5 6.41 -20.33 -2.65
C SER A 5 7.87 -20.18 -2.20
N VAL A 6 8.12 -20.02 -0.91
CA VAL A 6 9.48 -19.90 -0.34
C VAL A 6 10.37 -21.02 -0.89
N ASP A 7 9.85 -22.25 -0.94
CA ASP A 7 10.50 -23.44 -1.53
C ASP A 7 10.93 -23.28 -2.99
N PHE A 8 10.21 -22.48 -3.79
CA PHE A 8 10.56 -22.25 -5.19
C PHE A 8 11.70 -21.23 -5.31
N LEU A 9 11.70 -20.16 -4.51
CA LEU A 9 12.78 -19.16 -4.51
C LEU A 9 14.07 -19.72 -3.92
N LEU A 10 13.99 -20.59 -2.90
CA LEU A 10 15.14 -21.28 -2.32
C LEU A 10 15.87 -22.13 -3.38
N GLY A 11 15.14 -22.83 -4.25
CA GLY A 11 15.76 -23.57 -5.38
C GLY A 11 16.63 -22.68 -6.28
N PHE A 12 16.15 -21.50 -6.68
CA PHE A 12 16.93 -20.55 -7.50
C PHE A 12 18.13 -19.95 -6.79
N ILE A 13 18.03 -19.80 -5.46
CA ILE A 13 19.14 -19.35 -4.61
C ILE A 13 20.22 -20.43 -4.52
N SER A 14 19.82 -21.69 -4.32
CA SER A 14 20.72 -22.85 -4.20
C SER A 14 21.49 -23.13 -5.49
N VAL A 15 20.86 -22.96 -6.66
CA VAL A 15 21.56 -23.04 -7.96
C VAL A 15 22.29 -21.74 -8.36
N ARG A 16 22.42 -20.78 -7.43
CA ARG A 16 23.09 -19.47 -7.61
C ARG A 16 22.55 -18.62 -8.76
N GLN A 17 21.34 -18.89 -9.24
CA GLN A 17 20.70 -18.10 -10.29
C GLN A 17 20.17 -16.76 -9.75
N ILE A 18 19.93 -16.68 -8.44
CA ILE A 18 19.58 -15.43 -7.75
C ILE A 18 20.34 -15.35 -6.43
N SER A 19 20.92 -14.19 -6.12
CA SER A 19 21.57 -13.96 -4.83
C SER A 19 20.55 -13.98 -3.68
N ALA A 20 20.85 -14.73 -2.61
CA ALA A 20 20.02 -14.70 -1.39
C ALA A 20 19.92 -13.30 -0.80
N GLN A 21 21.03 -12.54 -0.76
CA GLN A 21 21.00 -11.16 -0.29
C GLN A 21 20.00 -10.33 -1.10
N ARG A 22 19.96 -10.52 -2.42
CA ARG A 22 18.98 -9.84 -3.28
C ARG A 22 17.56 -10.28 -2.93
N CYS A 23 17.30 -11.58 -2.78
CA CYS A 23 15.99 -12.09 -2.36
C CYS A 23 15.56 -11.55 -1.00
N ILE A 24 16.46 -11.52 -0.01
CA ILE A 24 16.23 -10.97 1.33
C ILE A 24 15.91 -9.49 1.25
N LEU A 25 16.68 -8.69 0.50
CA LEU A 25 16.41 -7.27 0.34
C LEU A 25 15.07 -7.01 -0.35
N GLU A 26 14.69 -7.85 -1.32
CA GLU A 26 13.39 -7.79 -1.98
C GLU A 26 12.26 -8.16 -1.02
N VAL A 27 12.41 -9.23 -0.24
CA VAL A 27 11.38 -9.68 0.71
C VAL A 27 11.30 -8.76 1.94
N ASN A 28 12.41 -8.16 2.38
CA ASN A 28 12.46 -7.17 3.48
C ASN A 28 11.54 -5.98 3.23
N ARG A 29 11.36 -5.61 1.96
CA ARG A 29 10.49 -4.49 1.59
C ARG A 29 9.04 -4.75 1.98
N TYR A 30 8.68 -6.03 2.18
CA TYR A 30 7.36 -6.46 2.64
C TYR A 30 7.31 -6.69 4.16
N ARG A 31 8.41 -6.50 4.92
CA ARG A 31 8.46 -6.76 6.36
C ARG A 31 7.48 -5.92 7.16
N GLN A 32 7.17 -4.71 6.69
CA GLN A 32 6.16 -3.87 7.34
C GLN A 32 4.72 -4.30 7.03
N THR A 33 4.51 -5.06 5.95
CA THR A 33 3.18 -5.51 5.49
C THR A 33 2.87 -6.91 5.98
N TYR A 34 3.87 -7.80 5.98
CA TYR A 34 3.77 -9.17 6.44
C TYR A 34 4.93 -9.46 7.39
N PRO A 35 5.00 -8.79 8.56
CA PRO A 35 6.14 -8.91 9.47
C PRO A 35 6.42 -10.37 9.81
N GLU A 36 5.40 -11.12 10.19
CA GLU A 36 5.52 -12.54 10.52
C GLU A 36 5.96 -13.40 9.33
N SER A 37 5.44 -13.14 8.12
CA SER A 37 5.81 -13.93 6.94
C SER A 37 7.20 -13.58 6.40
N VAL A 38 7.63 -12.33 6.55
CA VAL A 38 8.98 -11.89 6.17
C VAL A 38 10.00 -12.30 7.21
N ASP A 39 9.66 -12.24 8.50
CA ASP A 39 10.49 -12.78 9.58
C ASP A 39 10.64 -14.29 9.40
N ALA A 40 9.56 -15.01 9.09
CA ALA A 40 9.65 -16.42 8.73
C ALA A 40 10.51 -16.65 7.47
N TYR A 41 10.41 -15.78 6.45
CA TYR A 41 11.27 -15.86 5.26
C TYR A 41 12.74 -15.59 5.57
N PHE A 42 13.03 -14.66 6.49
CA PHE A 42 14.39 -14.36 6.94
C PHE A 42 14.96 -15.48 7.78
N GLU A 43 14.14 -16.06 8.64
CA GLU A 43 14.50 -17.26 9.39
C GLU A 43 14.92 -18.38 8.42
N GLU A 44 14.14 -18.65 7.37
CA GLU A 44 14.47 -19.69 6.38
C GLU A 44 15.66 -19.32 5.47
N CYS A 45 15.74 -18.08 4.98
CA CYS A 45 16.74 -17.68 3.97
C CYS A 45 18.06 -17.16 4.53
N ILE A 46 18.08 -16.73 5.80
CA ILE A 46 19.28 -16.26 6.50
C ILE A 46 19.63 -17.27 7.59
N VAL A 47 18.82 -17.38 8.64
CA VAL A 47 19.20 -18.09 9.86
C VAL A 47 19.41 -19.58 9.60
N ARG A 48 18.43 -20.25 8.98
CA ARG A 48 18.48 -21.68 8.65
C ARG A 48 19.56 -21.99 7.63
N ARG A 49 19.76 -21.11 6.64
CA ARG A 49 20.80 -21.28 5.62
C ARG A 49 22.20 -21.13 6.20
N GLU A 50 22.47 -20.05 6.93
CA GLU A 50 23.76 -19.82 7.58
C GLU A 50 24.05 -20.92 8.60
N LEU A 51 23.03 -21.41 9.33
CA LEU A 51 23.17 -22.56 10.21
C LEU A 51 23.53 -23.83 9.44
N ALA A 52 22.95 -24.04 8.26
CA ALA A 52 23.26 -25.19 7.42
C ALA A 52 24.67 -25.11 6.81
N ASP A 53 25.06 -23.94 6.29
CA ASP A 53 26.40 -23.66 5.80
C ASP A 53 27.43 -23.85 6.92
N ASN A 54 27.15 -23.36 8.13
CA ASN A 54 27.99 -23.54 9.31
C ASN A 54 28.14 -25.03 9.68
N PHE A 55 27.04 -25.78 9.74
CA PHE A 55 27.08 -27.21 10.03
C PHE A 55 27.91 -27.97 9.01
N CYS A 56 27.65 -27.79 7.70
CA CYS A 56 28.40 -28.46 6.64
C CYS A 56 29.89 -28.04 6.60
N PHE A 57 30.21 -26.80 6.99
CA PHE A 57 31.59 -26.33 7.05
C PHE A 57 32.39 -26.97 8.20
N TYR A 58 31.81 -27.05 9.40
CA TYR A 58 32.52 -27.56 10.59
C TYR A 58 32.39 -29.07 10.80
N GLN A 59 31.32 -29.70 10.29
CA GLN A 59 31.10 -31.13 10.40
C GLN A 59 31.47 -31.82 9.08
N THR A 60 32.66 -32.42 9.01
CA THR A 60 33.13 -33.13 7.82
C THR A 60 32.27 -34.35 7.45
N ASN A 61 31.48 -34.86 8.39
CA ASN A 61 30.54 -35.97 8.19
C ASN A 61 29.09 -35.51 7.98
N TYR A 62 28.87 -34.32 7.40
CA TYR A 62 27.53 -33.75 7.24
C TYR A 62 26.57 -34.59 6.38
N ASP A 63 27.11 -35.51 5.57
CA ASP A 63 26.41 -36.36 4.62
C ASP A 63 26.22 -37.81 5.13
N ASN A 64 26.52 -38.09 6.38
CA ASN A 64 26.36 -39.42 6.96
C ASN A 64 26.05 -39.37 8.46
N ILE A 65 25.68 -40.53 9.02
CA ILE A 65 25.17 -40.59 10.39
C ILE A 65 26.20 -40.14 11.44
N ASN A 66 27.50 -40.20 11.13
CA ASN A 66 28.54 -39.76 12.06
C ASN A 66 28.55 -38.24 12.27
N GLY A 67 27.91 -37.47 11.39
CA GLY A 67 27.69 -36.04 11.58
C GLY A 67 26.64 -35.72 12.64
N ALA A 68 25.85 -36.69 13.09
CA ALA A 68 24.82 -36.49 14.11
C ALA A 68 25.41 -36.45 15.53
N ALA A 69 24.71 -35.75 16.42
CA ALA A 69 25.07 -35.70 17.84
C ALA A 69 25.07 -37.11 18.49
N ASP A 70 25.94 -37.33 19.47
CA ASP A 70 26.11 -38.65 20.11
C ASP A 70 24.81 -39.23 20.65
N TRP A 71 23.97 -38.42 21.28
CA TRP A 71 22.67 -38.85 21.80
C TRP A 71 21.75 -39.37 20.69
N ALA A 72 21.78 -38.75 19.51
CA ALA A 72 20.96 -39.13 18.37
C ALA A 72 21.48 -40.43 17.73
N ARG A 73 22.80 -40.58 17.63
CA ARG A 73 23.42 -41.84 17.16
C ARG A 73 23.08 -42.99 18.09
N ASN A 74 23.20 -42.77 19.40
CA ASN A 74 22.92 -43.78 20.42
C ASN A 74 21.45 -44.22 20.39
N THR A 75 20.49 -43.28 20.35
CA THR A 75 19.06 -43.66 20.31
C THR A 75 18.71 -44.36 18.99
N LEU A 76 19.24 -43.91 17.85
CA LEU A 76 18.99 -44.58 16.56
C LEU A 76 19.60 -45.99 16.49
N GLU A 77 20.75 -46.21 17.10
CA GLU A 77 21.38 -47.53 17.15
C GLU A 77 20.60 -48.50 18.05
N ILE A 78 20.09 -48.03 19.20
CA ILE A 78 19.21 -48.81 20.08
C ILE A 78 17.97 -49.29 19.30
N HIS A 79 17.33 -48.37 18.57
CA HIS A 79 16.08 -48.63 17.85
C HIS A 79 16.28 -49.22 16.45
N LYS A 80 17.51 -49.55 16.06
CA LYS A 80 17.84 -50.15 14.76
C LYS A 80 17.17 -51.52 14.56
N LYS A 81 16.96 -52.25 15.65
CA LYS A 81 16.38 -53.60 15.67
C LYS A 81 14.86 -53.61 15.80
N ASP A 82 14.23 -52.45 15.91
CA ASP A 82 12.78 -52.35 16.06
C ASP A 82 12.06 -52.91 14.84
N VAL A 83 10.86 -53.46 15.07
CA VAL A 83 10.06 -54.09 14.02
C VAL A 83 9.54 -53.03 13.07
N ARG A 84 9.80 -53.21 11.77
CA ARG A 84 9.37 -52.31 10.68
C ARG A 84 8.29 -53.01 9.86
N PRO A 85 7.01 -52.58 9.95
CA PRO A 85 5.91 -53.24 9.26
C PRO A 85 6.03 -53.21 7.73
N TYR A 86 6.75 -52.22 7.20
CA TYR A 86 6.97 -52.04 5.77
C TYR A 86 8.44 -51.78 5.52
N LEU A 87 9.02 -52.50 4.56
CA LEU A 87 10.37 -52.27 4.06
C LEU A 87 10.32 -52.05 2.55
N TYR A 88 10.83 -50.91 2.10
CA TYR A 88 10.83 -50.54 0.70
C TYR A 88 12.25 -50.43 0.17
N SER A 89 12.47 -51.01 -1.00
CA SER A 89 13.72 -50.78 -1.73
C SER A 89 13.83 -49.31 -2.13
N LYS A 90 15.05 -48.80 -2.25
CA LYS A 90 15.35 -47.49 -2.82
C LYS A 90 14.60 -47.22 -4.14
N LYS A 91 14.53 -48.22 -5.03
CA LYS A 91 13.82 -48.14 -6.33
C LYS A 91 12.30 -48.01 -6.17
N THR A 92 11.73 -48.61 -5.12
CA THR A 92 10.30 -48.50 -4.80
C THR A 92 9.96 -47.12 -4.28
N LEU A 93 10.79 -46.59 -3.37
CA LEU A 93 10.67 -45.22 -2.84
C LEU A 93 10.85 -44.19 -3.96
N GLU A 94 11.87 -44.32 -4.80
CA GLU A 94 12.13 -43.44 -5.94
C GLU A 94 10.94 -43.37 -6.92
N LYS A 95 10.22 -44.47 -7.11
CA LYS A 95 9.05 -44.55 -8.01
C LYS A 95 7.74 -44.11 -7.37
N ALA A 96 7.74 -43.66 -6.10
CA ALA A 96 6.52 -43.29 -5.37
C ALA A 96 5.46 -44.42 -5.36
N LYS A 97 5.90 -45.65 -5.04
CA LYS A 97 5.05 -46.84 -5.00
C LYS A 97 4.99 -47.48 -3.61
N THR A 98 4.66 -46.69 -2.60
CA THR A 98 4.41 -47.18 -1.23
C THR A 98 2.92 -47.35 -0.98
N HIS A 99 2.56 -47.87 0.19
CA HIS A 99 1.19 -47.94 0.67
C HIS A 99 0.61 -46.57 1.08
N ASP A 100 1.43 -45.51 1.15
CA ASP A 100 1.05 -44.20 1.67
C ASP A 100 0.88 -43.18 0.54
N ASP A 101 -0.38 -42.83 0.28
CA ASP A 101 -0.75 -41.89 -0.78
C ASP A 101 -0.23 -40.45 -0.54
N LEU A 102 -0.06 -40.02 0.71
CA LEU A 102 0.54 -38.71 1.02
C LEU A 102 2.03 -38.73 0.70
N TRP A 103 2.74 -39.79 1.12
CA TRP A 103 4.16 -39.95 0.82
C TRP A 103 4.40 -40.06 -0.69
N ASN A 104 3.61 -40.88 -1.39
CA ASN A 104 3.70 -41.01 -2.85
C ASN A 104 3.44 -39.67 -3.55
N SER A 105 2.44 -38.90 -3.10
CA SER A 105 2.14 -37.58 -3.64
C SER A 105 3.29 -36.59 -3.42
N ALA A 106 3.92 -36.61 -2.24
CA ALA A 106 5.08 -35.78 -1.93
C ALA A 106 6.29 -36.15 -2.81
N GLN A 107 6.57 -37.45 -2.96
CA GLN A 107 7.65 -37.94 -3.82
C GLN A 107 7.39 -37.60 -5.30
N ILE A 108 6.15 -37.71 -5.79
CA ILE A 108 5.77 -37.29 -7.14
C ILE A 108 5.97 -35.80 -7.34
N GLN A 109 5.63 -34.97 -6.34
CA GLN A 109 5.88 -33.53 -6.41
C GLN A 109 7.39 -33.25 -6.50
N LEU A 110 8.21 -33.92 -5.69
CA LEU A 110 9.65 -33.77 -5.74
C LEU A 110 10.21 -34.14 -7.13
N ILE A 111 9.76 -35.25 -7.71
CA ILE A 111 10.19 -35.70 -9.04
C ILE A 111 9.77 -34.72 -10.16
N LYS A 112 8.55 -34.18 -10.10
CA LYS A 112 7.99 -33.35 -11.18
C LYS A 112 8.34 -31.88 -11.07
N GLU A 113 8.39 -31.35 -9.85
CA GLU A 113 8.51 -29.91 -9.59
C GLU A 113 9.85 -29.55 -8.93
N GLY A 114 10.63 -30.54 -8.48
CA GLY A 114 11.91 -30.35 -7.82
C GLY A 114 11.84 -29.60 -6.48
N LYS A 115 10.67 -29.56 -5.86
CA LYS A 115 10.44 -28.85 -4.59
C LYS A 115 9.46 -29.61 -3.70
N MET A 116 9.57 -29.38 -2.39
CA MET A 116 8.67 -29.96 -1.40
C MET A 116 8.52 -29.01 -0.21
N HIS A 117 7.29 -28.82 0.27
CA HIS A 117 7.02 -27.99 1.45
C HIS A 117 7.66 -28.58 2.70
N GLY A 118 8.22 -27.74 3.59
CA GLY A 118 8.99 -28.18 4.77
C GLY A 118 8.28 -29.20 5.68
N ALA A 119 6.98 -29.01 5.96
CA ALA A 119 6.20 -29.98 6.75
C ALA A 119 6.05 -31.35 6.05
N LEU A 120 5.94 -31.36 4.71
CA LEU A 120 5.91 -32.59 3.91
C LEU A 120 7.29 -33.22 3.85
N ARG A 121 8.37 -32.41 3.73
CA ARG A 121 9.75 -32.89 3.70
C ARG A 121 10.13 -33.62 4.99
N MET A 122 9.70 -33.08 6.14
CA MET A 122 9.86 -33.77 7.43
C MET A 122 9.08 -35.08 7.48
N TYR A 123 7.80 -35.09 7.10
CA TYR A 123 7.01 -36.31 7.04
C TYR A 123 7.64 -37.36 6.11
N TRP A 124 8.08 -36.92 4.93
CA TRP A 124 8.70 -37.74 3.89
C TRP A 124 9.98 -38.41 4.38
N ALA A 125 10.90 -37.68 4.98
CA ALA A 125 12.16 -38.22 5.49
C ALA A 125 11.96 -39.14 6.70
N LYS A 126 11.00 -38.82 7.60
CA LYS A 126 10.65 -39.69 8.73
C LYS A 126 10.10 -41.04 8.26
N LYS A 127 9.30 -41.06 7.18
CA LYS A 127 8.82 -42.30 6.60
C LYS A 127 9.91 -43.11 5.90
N ILE A 128 10.94 -42.46 5.33
CA ILE A 128 12.13 -43.18 4.85
C ILE A 128 12.84 -43.86 6.02
N LEU A 129 13.00 -43.16 7.15
CA LEU A 129 13.53 -43.77 8.38
C LEU A 129 12.67 -44.92 8.87
N GLU A 130 11.34 -44.85 8.74
CA GLU A 130 10.42 -45.95 9.10
C GLU A 130 10.56 -47.17 8.19
N TRP A 131 10.78 -46.97 6.89
CA TRP A 131 10.65 -48.02 5.86
C TRP A 131 11.96 -48.53 5.26
N THR A 132 13.10 -48.18 5.86
CA THR A 132 14.42 -48.70 5.52
C THR A 132 14.97 -49.51 6.70
N LYS A 133 15.93 -50.42 6.45
CA LYS A 133 16.35 -51.37 7.48
C LYS A 133 17.12 -50.71 8.61
N THR A 134 17.92 -49.70 8.26
CA THR A 134 18.85 -49.04 9.19
C THR A 134 18.76 -47.52 9.05
N PRO A 135 19.04 -46.76 10.12
CA PRO A 135 19.14 -45.30 10.05
C PRO A 135 20.16 -44.79 9.02
N GLU A 136 21.25 -45.54 8.80
CA GLU A 136 22.27 -45.24 7.80
C GLU A 136 21.73 -45.41 6.38
N GLU A 137 21.00 -46.50 6.13
CA GLU A 137 20.29 -46.71 4.86
C GLU A 137 19.23 -45.62 4.65
N ALA A 138 18.49 -45.26 5.70
CA ALA A 138 17.48 -44.21 5.65
C ALA A 138 18.08 -42.88 5.17
N LEU A 139 19.18 -42.48 5.81
CA LEU A 139 19.87 -41.22 5.51
C LEU A 139 20.44 -41.25 4.09
N SER A 140 21.08 -42.34 3.69
CA SER A 140 21.62 -42.52 2.35
C SER A 140 20.53 -42.44 1.27
N VAL A 141 19.37 -43.08 1.50
CA VAL A 141 18.24 -43.02 0.57
C VAL A 141 17.65 -41.61 0.50
N ALA A 142 17.46 -40.95 1.64
CA ALA A 142 16.92 -39.59 1.68
C ALA A 142 17.85 -38.60 0.98
N MET A 143 19.15 -38.65 1.22
CA MET A 143 20.14 -37.81 0.54
C MET A 143 20.19 -38.11 -0.95
N TYR A 144 20.18 -39.38 -1.36
CA TYR A 144 20.11 -39.71 -2.80
C TYR A 144 18.88 -39.12 -3.49
N LEU A 145 17.69 -39.25 -2.89
CA LEU A 145 16.45 -38.73 -3.48
C LEU A 145 16.46 -37.19 -3.49
N ASN A 146 17.02 -36.57 -2.45
CA ASN A 146 17.21 -35.13 -2.37
C ASN A 146 18.16 -34.63 -3.47
N ASP A 147 19.36 -35.21 -3.56
CA ASP A 147 20.40 -34.86 -4.55
C ASP A 147 19.94 -35.03 -5.99
N ARG A 148 19.09 -36.04 -6.24
CA ARG A 148 18.65 -36.40 -7.59
C ARG A 148 17.47 -35.57 -8.09
N TYR A 149 16.56 -35.21 -7.19
CA TYR A 149 15.26 -34.63 -7.59
C TYR A 149 15.01 -33.23 -7.04
N SER A 150 15.62 -32.84 -5.91
CA SER A 150 15.38 -31.53 -5.31
C SER A 150 16.24 -30.46 -6.00
N LEU A 151 15.66 -29.28 -6.27
CA LEU A 151 16.38 -28.13 -6.83
C LEU A 151 17.46 -27.59 -5.88
N ASP A 152 17.24 -27.74 -4.57
CA ASP A 152 18.18 -27.46 -3.48
C ASP A 152 18.96 -28.71 -3.03
N GLY A 153 18.96 -29.78 -3.86
CA GLY A 153 19.45 -31.10 -3.47
C GLY A 153 20.89 -31.12 -2.96
N ARG A 154 21.77 -30.38 -3.65
CA ARG A 154 23.20 -30.28 -3.31
C ARG A 154 23.56 -29.03 -2.52
N ASP A 155 22.58 -28.27 -2.06
CA ASP A 155 22.78 -27.14 -1.17
C ASP A 155 22.94 -27.63 0.28
N PRO A 156 23.76 -26.98 1.12
CA PRO A 156 23.88 -27.32 2.53
C PRO A 156 22.52 -27.40 3.25
N SER A 157 21.54 -26.57 2.87
CA SER A 157 20.18 -26.60 3.42
C SER A 157 19.45 -27.93 3.15
N GLY A 158 19.73 -28.56 2.00
CA GLY A 158 19.18 -29.86 1.62
C GLY A 158 19.72 -30.99 2.50
N TYR A 159 21.05 -31.08 2.64
CA TYR A 159 21.72 -32.07 3.49
C TYR A 159 21.31 -31.92 4.96
N VAL A 160 21.31 -30.69 5.48
CA VAL A 160 20.90 -30.41 6.85
C VAL A 160 19.42 -30.71 7.07
N GLY A 161 18.54 -30.49 6.08
CA GLY A 161 17.14 -30.90 6.14
C GLY A 161 16.95 -32.41 6.32
N CYS A 162 17.74 -33.23 5.63
CA CYS A 162 17.78 -34.68 5.81
C CYS A 162 18.31 -35.06 7.20
N MET A 163 19.39 -34.43 7.65
CA MET A 163 20.00 -34.68 8.95
C MET A 163 19.07 -34.29 10.12
N ILE A 164 18.37 -33.16 10.05
CA ILE A 164 17.36 -32.76 11.05
C ILE A 164 16.25 -33.82 11.08
N SER A 165 15.77 -34.22 9.92
CA SER A 165 14.61 -35.11 9.83
C SER A 165 14.92 -36.56 10.18
N ILE A 166 16.13 -37.06 9.97
CA ILE A 166 16.47 -38.46 10.27
C ILE A 166 17.22 -38.55 11.60
N CYS A 167 18.17 -37.63 11.83
CA CYS A 167 19.07 -37.66 12.96
C CYS A 167 18.78 -36.61 14.04
N GLY A 168 17.76 -35.76 13.87
CA GLY A 168 17.33 -34.82 14.93
C GLY A 168 18.39 -33.77 15.30
N ILE A 169 19.34 -33.48 14.42
CA ILE A 169 20.29 -32.38 14.67
C ILE A 169 19.51 -31.07 14.80
N HIS A 170 19.97 -30.17 15.66
CA HIS A 170 19.29 -28.90 16.01
C HIS A 170 17.88 -29.03 16.62
N ASP A 171 17.36 -30.24 16.82
CA ASP A 171 16.14 -30.48 17.61
C ASP A 171 16.50 -30.74 19.08
N GLN A 172 15.55 -30.46 19.97
CA GLN A 172 15.62 -30.94 21.35
C GLN A 172 15.25 -32.42 21.41
N MET A 173 15.95 -33.16 22.28
CA MET A 173 15.66 -34.56 22.56
C MET A 173 14.20 -34.72 23.01
N SER A 174 13.45 -35.62 22.37
CA SER A 174 12.07 -35.92 22.75
C SER A 174 12.03 -36.59 24.12
N TRP A 175 11.13 -36.11 24.99
CA TRP A 175 10.84 -36.74 26.28
C TRP A 175 10.17 -38.10 26.12
N LEU A 176 9.49 -38.33 24.99
CA LEU A 176 8.94 -39.64 24.63
C LEU A 176 9.88 -40.37 23.69
N GLU A 177 10.27 -41.56 24.09
CA GLU A 177 10.95 -42.55 23.27
C GLU A 177 9.91 -43.36 22.49
N ARG A 178 10.19 -43.64 21.21
CA ARG A 178 9.26 -44.29 20.29
C ARG A 178 10.00 -45.34 19.48
N ASP A 179 9.30 -46.42 19.16
CA ASP A 179 9.84 -47.42 18.24
C ASP A 179 10.32 -46.75 16.95
N ILE A 180 11.46 -47.21 16.45
CA ILE A 180 12.20 -46.75 15.26
C ILE A 180 12.83 -45.34 15.39
N PHE A 181 12.11 -44.40 16.00
CA PHE A 181 12.54 -43.00 16.09
C PHE A 181 13.36 -42.69 17.35
N GLY A 182 13.29 -43.55 18.36
CA GLY A 182 13.87 -43.30 19.67
C GLY A 182 13.42 -41.95 20.23
N LYS A 183 14.39 -41.13 20.64
CA LYS A 183 14.15 -39.76 21.12
C LYS A 183 14.16 -38.70 20.02
N ILE A 184 14.21 -39.09 18.75
CA ILE A 184 14.08 -38.16 17.64
C ILE A 184 12.62 -37.70 17.53
N ARG A 185 12.41 -36.40 17.31
CA ARG A 185 11.07 -35.82 17.14
C ARG A 185 10.27 -36.54 16.04
N PHE A 186 9.02 -36.88 16.34
CA PHE A 186 8.14 -37.63 15.44
C PHE A 186 7.18 -36.73 14.64
N MET A 187 6.86 -37.14 13.41
CA MET A 187 5.84 -36.50 12.56
C MET A 187 4.98 -37.59 11.89
N ASN A 188 3.67 -37.54 12.10
CA ASN A 188 2.69 -38.43 11.44
C ASN A 188 1.73 -37.67 10.53
N TYR A 189 0.84 -38.42 9.87
CA TYR A 189 -0.18 -37.88 8.97
C TYR A 189 -1.03 -36.77 9.61
N GLU A 190 -1.54 -36.96 10.83
CA GLU A 190 -2.33 -35.94 11.53
C GLU A 190 -1.48 -34.72 11.93
N GLY A 191 -0.19 -34.91 12.23
CA GLY A 191 0.78 -33.83 12.40
C GLY A 191 0.94 -32.99 11.12
N CYS A 192 1.03 -33.66 9.98
CA CYS A 192 1.12 -33.00 8.68
C CYS A 192 -0.20 -32.28 8.31
N LYS A 193 -1.35 -32.92 8.53
CA LYS A 193 -2.68 -32.38 8.24
C LYS A 193 -3.04 -31.13 9.05
N ARG A 194 -2.54 -31.02 10.29
CA ARG A 194 -2.68 -29.79 11.10
C ARG A 194 -1.94 -28.60 10.51
N LYS A 195 -0.93 -28.84 9.68
CA LYS A 195 -0.05 -27.80 9.10
C LYS A 195 -0.23 -27.61 7.59
N TYR A 196 -0.95 -28.51 6.93
CA TYR A 196 -1.02 -28.56 5.47
C TYR A 196 -2.33 -29.20 4.98
N ASN A 197 -2.95 -28.68 3.91
CA ASN A 197 -4.18 -29.25 3.35
C ASN A 197 -3.88 -30.53 2.53
N VAL A 198 -3.68 -31.62 3.25
CA VAL A 198 -3.29 -32.93 2.72
C VAL A 198 -4.31 -33.48 1.72
N LYS A 199 -5.61 -33.33 1.99
CA LYS A 199 -6.67 -33.91 1.13
C LYS A 199 -6.64 -33.32 -0.28
N THR A 200 -6.53 -31.99 -0.37
CA THR A 200 -6.43 -31.29 -1.66
C THR A 200 -5.10 -31.59 -2.35
N PHE A 201 -4.00 -31.70 -1.57
CA PHE A 201 -2.69 -32.00 -2.11
C PHE A 201 -2.57 -33.39 -2.74
N VAL A 202 -3.06 -34.41 -2.05
CA VAL A 202 -3.04 -35.80 -2.53
C VAL A 202 -3.87 -35.95 -3.80
N ALA A 203 -5.06 -35.34 -3.84
CA ALA A 203 -5.92 -35.34 -5.02
C ALA A 203 -5.24 -34.70 -6.24
N ARG A 204 -4.47 -33.61 -6.04
CA ARG A 204 -3.75 -32.92 -7.12
C ARG A 204 -2.64 -33.76 -7.76
N HIS A 205 -2.07 -34.72 -7.01
CA HIS A 205 -0.97 -35.56 -7.47
C HIS A 205 -1.41 -36.99 -7.80
N GLY A 206 -2.72 -37.22 -7.93
CA GLY A 206 -3.29 -38.48 -8.40
C GLY A 206 -3.46 -39.58 -7.34
N GLY A 207 -3.24 -39.27 -6.05
CA GLY A 207 -3.46 -40.21 -4.96
C GLY A 207 -4.92 -40.24 -4.49
N LYS A 208 -5.34 -41.35 -3.86
CA LYS A 208 -6.66 -41.45 -3.23
C LYS A 208 -6.59 -40.77 -1.85
N ALA A 209 -7.59 -39.96 -1.49
CA ALA A 209 -7.58 -39.30 -0.19
C ALA A 209 -7.64 -40.35 0.95
N TYR A 210 -6.71 -40.25 1.92
CA TYR A 210 -6.59 -41.15 3.07
C TYR A 210 -7.93 -41.31 3.81
N LYS A 211 -8.45 -42.55 3.86
CA LYS A 211 -9.59 -42.95 4.71
C LYS A 211 -9.02 -43.53 5.99
N ASN A 212 -9.23 -42.84 7.10
CA ASN A 212 -8.75 -43.30 8.41
C ASN A 212 -9.57 -44.52 8.85
N THR A 213 -8.96 -45.70 8.89
CA THR A 213 -9.52 -46.92 9.47
C THR A 213 -8.90 -47.16 10.84
N SER A 214 -9.57 -46.74 11.91
CA SER A 214 -9.58 -47.44 13.21
C SER A 214 -10.42 -46.68 14.24
N ASN A 215 -11.42 -47.40 14.77
CA ASN A 215 -12.27 -47.08 15.92
C ASN A 215 -11.47 -46.85 17.22
N SER A 216 -11.93 -45.91 18.05
CA SER A 216 -12.33 -46.20 19.44
C SER A 216 -13.17 -45.05 20.02
N ASN A 217 -14.28 -45.43 20.66
CA ASN A 217 -15.40 -44.61 21.13
C ASN A 217 -15.11 -43.80 22.40
N LYS A 218 -15.87 -42.69 22.53
CA LYS A 218 -16.62 -42.13 23.70
C LYS A 218 -16.56 -40.59 23.62
N HIS A 219 -17.62 -39.78 23.74
CA HIS A 219 -19.01 -40.00 24.13
C HIS A 219 -19.85 -38.74 23.78
N PHE A 220 -21.12 -38.99 23.53
CA PHE A 220 -22.34 -38.19 23.78
C PHE A 220 -22.72 -36.94 22.96
N SER A 221 -24.01 -36.99 22.61
CA SER A 221 -24.91 -36.14 21.82
C SER A 221 -25.34 -34.85 22.58
N MET A 222 -25.92 -33.81 21.97
CA MET A 222 -27.23 -33.78 21.30
C MET A 222 -27.42 -32.52 20.41
N THR A 223 -28.01 -32.78 19.24
CA THR A 223 -28.97 -31.98 18.42
C THR A 223 -29.32 -30.53 18.85
N SER A 224 -29.48 -29.57 17.94
CA SER A 224 -30.67 -29.52 17.06
C SER A 224 -30.67 -28.46 15.94
N LYS A 225 -31.27 -28.90 14.81
CA LYS A 225 -32.11 -28.18 13.82
C LYS A 225 -31.49 -27.19 12.83
N LYS A 226 -31.31 -27.72 11.60
CA LYS A 226 -31.43 -27.00 10.31
C LYS A 226 -32.81 -26.32 10.18
N ARG A 227 -32.83 -25.12 9.62
CA ARG A 227 -33.94 -24.62 8.80
C ARG A 227 -33.46 -24.42 7.36
N LYS A 228 -34.15 -25.09 6.43
CA LYS A 228 -34.20 -24.78 5.01
C LYS A 228 -35.35 -23.78 4.79
N GLY A 229 -35.11 -22.78 3.96
CA GLY A 229 -36.06 -21.84 3.36
C GLY A 229 -35.20 -20.85 2.59
N GLY A 230 -35.14 -20.89 1.26
CA GLY A 230 -36.22 -20.46 0.39
C GLY A 230 -35.82 -19.09 -0.13
N LEU A 231 -35.17 -19.08 -1.29
CA LEU A 231 -34.84 -17.87 -2.05
C LEU A 231 -36.13 -17.36 -2.66
N GLU A 232 -36.64 -16.23 -2.17
CA GLU A 232 -37.57 -15.38 -2.91
C GLU A 232 -37.21 -13.92 -2.68
N GLY A 233 -37.18 -13.18 -3.79
CA GLY A 233 -36.65 -11.83 -3.88
C GLY A 233 -37.47 -10.84 -3.07
N SER A 234 -36.75 -9.98 -2.34
CA SER A 234 -37.27 -8.69 -1.93
C SER A 234 -36.14 -7.68 -2.10
N SER A 235 -36.23 -6.94 -3.19
CA SER A 235 -35.45 -5.75 -3.50
C SER A 235 -35.74 -4.67 -2.47
N LYS A 236 -35.18 -4.79 -1.25
CA LYS A 236 -35.20 -3.69 -0.29
C LYS A 236 -34.24 -2.61 -0.81
N LYS A 237 -34.83 -1.55 -1.39
CA LYS A 237 -34.20 -0.25 -1.58
C LYS A 237 -33.46 0.12 -0.29
N ILE A 238 -32.12 0.07 -0.32
CA ILE A 238 -31.29 0.72 0.68
C ILE A 238 -31.58 2.21 0.54
N LYS A 239 -32.31 2.79 1.49
CA LYS A 239 -32.60 4.24 1.52
C LYS A 239 -31.28 5.01 1.37
N LEU A 240 -31.29 6.00 0.47
CA LEU A 240 -30.24 7.00 0.35
C LEU A 240 -30.14 7.74 1.69
N ILE A 241 -28.95 7.71 2.30
CA ILE A 241 -28.48 8.52 3.44
C ILE A 241 -29.46 8.59 4.61
N ASP A 242 -29.16 7.82 5.63
CA ASP A 242 -29.81 7.91 6.93
C ASP A 242 -29.24 9.16 7.62
N GLU A 243 -30.06 10.17 7.94
CA GLU A 243 -29.68 11.34 8.76
C GLU A 243 -28.95 10.92 10.05
N THR A 244 -29.23 9.68 10.47
CA THR A 244 -28.56 8.93 11.54
C THR A 244 -27.04 8.86 11.44
N PHE A 245 -26.40 8.91 10.26
CA PHE A 245 -24.94 8.85 10.18
C PHE A 245 -24.30 10.14 10.71
N VAL A 246 -24.84 11.31 10.35
CA VAL A 246 -24.33 12.59 10.84
C VAL A 246 -24.65 12.76 12.33
N GLU A 247 -25.88 12.42 12.73
CA GLU A 247 -26.30 12.43 14.14
C GLU A 247 -25.44 11.49 15.01
N LYS A 248 -25.10 10.30 14.50
CA LYS A 248 -24.16 9.38 15.17
C LYS A 248 -22.81 10.05 15.38
N LEU A 249 -22.26 10.71 14.37
CA LEU A 249 -20.97 11.39 14.48
C LEU A 249 -21.03 12.55 15.48
N GLU A 250 -22.12 13.30 15.53
CA GLU A 250 -22.33 14.35 16.54
C GLU A 250 -22.41 13.77 17.95
N SER A 251 -23.14 12.67 18.15
CA SER A 251 -23.20 11.95 19.44
C SER A 251 -21.81 11.46 19.86
N GLU A 252 -21.06 10.81 18.96
CA GLU A 252 -19.69 10.36 19.23
C GLU A 252 -18.78 11.51 19.66
N ARG A 253 -18.95 12.71 19.08
CA ARG A 253 -18.13 13.88 19.44
C ARG A 253 -18.50 14.46 20.80
N ASN A 254 -19.78 14.44 21.15
CA ASN A 254 -20.27 14.86 22.48
C ASN A 254 -19.80 13.91 23.59
N GLU A 255 -19.64 12.61 23.28
CA GLU A 255 -19.11 11.61 24.21
C GLU A 255 -17.61 11.75 24.48
N VAL A 256 -16.83 12.30 23.53
CA VAL A 256 -15.36 12.41 23.66
C VAL A 256 -14.96 13.38 24.78
N ALA A 257 -15.63 14.53 24.87
CA ALA A 257 -15.44 15.51 25.93
C ALA A 257 -16.67 16.42 26.00
N ARG A 258 -17.06 16.81 27.22
CA ARG A 258 -18.19 17.74 27.45
C ARG A 258 -17.93 19.12 26.85
N SER A 259 -16.66 19.51 26.76
CA SER A 259 -16.22 20.77 26.18
C SER A 259 -14.82 20.65 25.61
N VAL A 260 -14.42 21.63 24.78
CA VAL A 260 -13.03 21.72 24.28
C VAL A 260 -12.01 21.97 25.40
N THR A 261 -12.43 22.49 26.56
CA THR A 261 -11.54 22.69 27.73
C THR A 261 -11.23 21.39 28.47
N ASP A 262 -12.11 20.39 28.38
CA ASP A 262 -11.91 19.07 28.98
C ASP A 262 -11.18 18.09 28.05
N PHE A 263 -11.02 18.46 26.78
CA PHE A 263 -10.34 17.64 25.80
C PHE A 263 -8.83 17.70 26.00
N SER A 264 -8.19 16.53 26.14
CA SER A 264 -6.74 16.39 26.22
C SER A 264 -6.09 16.65 24.86
N PHE A 265 -6.03 17.92 24.48
CA PHE A 265 -5.46 18.36 23.21
C PHE A 265 -3.93 18.22 23.22
N ASN A 266 -3.41 17.49 22.24
CA ASN A 266 -1.98 17.33 22.09
C ASN A 266 -1.32 18.60 21.54
N LYS A 267 -0.61 19.32 22.42
CA LYS A 267 0.06 20.59 22.10
C LYS A 267 1.19 20.44 21.07
N ASN A 268 1.73 19.24 20.82
CA ASN A 268 2.71 18.99 19.76
C ASN A 268 2.13 19.23 18.35
N ARG A 269 0.79 19.33 18.23
CA ARG A 269 0.10 19.77 16.99
C ARG A 269 0.26 21.25 16.69
N VAL A 270 0.74 22.05 17.64
CA VAL A 270 0.84 23.51 17.54
C VAL A 270 2.30 23.89 17.44
N ARG A 271 2.59 24.84 16.55
CA ARG A 271 3.85 25.57 16.51
C ARG A 271 3.56 27.05 16.62
N MET A 272 4.21 27.70 17.58
CA MET A 272 4.13 29.15 17.73
C MET A 272 5.08 29.79 16.74
N LEU A 273 4.55 30.69 15.91
CA LEU A 273 5.29 31.40 14.88
C LEU A 273 5.80 32.75 15.41
N SER A 274 5.04 33.40 16.29
CA SER A 274 5.45 34.62 16.98
C SER A 274 6.27 34.33 18.24
N LYS A 275 7.11 35.30 18.63
CA LYS A 275 7.78 35.30 19.94
C LYS A 275 6.81 35.54 21.10
N GLN A 276 5.78 36.36 20.87
CA GLN A 276 4.72 36.58 21.85
C GLN A 276 3.88 35.32 21.99
N LEU A 277 3.68 34.86 23.23
CA LEU A 277 2.95 33.63 23.55
C LEU A 277 1.63 33.88 24.27
N HIS A 278 1.46 35.06 24.88
CA HIS A 278 0.29 35.40 25.67
C HIS A 278 -0.66 36.29 24.88
N ILE A 279 -1.95 35.94 24.94
CA ILE A 279 -3.05 36.77 24.44
C ILE A 279 -3.20 37.98 25.39
N PRO A 280 -3.34 39.21 24.88
CA PRO A 280 -3.60 40.39 25.72
C PRO A 280 -4.86 40.24 26.57
N GLU A 281 -4.84 40.74 27.81
CA GLU A 281 -5.99 40.65 28.73
C GLU A 281 -7.24 41.39 28.20
N LYS A 282 -7.04 42.45 27.40
CA LYS A 282 -8.10 43.24 26.78
C LYS A 282 -8.10 43.02 25.27
N CYS A 283 -8.87 42.05 24.80
CA CYS A 283 -9.12 41.82 23.38
C CYS A 283 -10.58 41.43 23.12
N ASP A 284 -11.06 41.64 21.89
CA ASP A 284 -12.45 41.30 21.51
C ASP A 284 -12.58 39.88 20.92
N GLY A 285 -11.46 39.17 20.66
CA GLY A 285 -11.50 37.78 20.17
C GLY A 285 -10.16 37.21 19.70
N VAL A 286 -10.21 35.97 19.18
CA VAL A 286 -9.10 35.26 18.52
C VAL A 286 -9.53 34.91 17.10
N VAL A 287 -8.65 35.15 16.13
CA VAL A 287 -8.93 34.86 14.71
C VAL A 287 -8.42 33.47 14.35
N TYR A 288 -9.28 32.64 13.76
CA TYR A 288 -8.85 31.49 12.98
C TYR A 288 -8.80 31.87 11.49
N TRP A 289 -7.60 31.81 10.89
CA TRP A 289 -7.38 32.10 9.47
C TRP A 289 -7.04 30.84 8.69
N MET A 290 -7.81 30.53 7.66
CA MET A 290 -7.58 29.40 6.76
C MET A 290 -6.55 29.78 5.69
N SER A 291 -5.37 29.13 5.70
CA SER A 291 -4.24 29.43 4.81
C SER A 291 -4.20 28.56 3.55
N ARG A 292 -5.36 28.07 3.09
CA ARG A 292 -5.49 27.12 1.96
C ARG A 292 -6.57 27.54 0.98
N ASP A 293 -6.52 26.96 -0.22
CA ASP A 293 -7.56 27.11 -1.23
C ASP A 293 -8.93 26.66 -0.72
N GLN A 294 -10.00 27.37 -1.11
CA GLN A 294 -11.38 27.09 -0.69
C GLN A 294 -12.32 27.06 -1.88
N ARG A 295 -13.33 26.16 -1.82
CA ARG A 295 -14.49 26.25 -2.70
C ARG A 295 -15.52 27.18 -2.07
N VAL A 296 -15.86 28.27 -2.76
CA VAL A 296 -16.79 29.30 -2.29
C VAL A 296 -18.11 28.73 -1.81
N GLN A 297 -18.69 27.76 -2.53
CA GLN A 297 -19.96 27.15 -2.12
C GLN A 297 -19.83 26.33 -0.82
N GLY A 298 -18.67 25.76 -0.54
CA GLY A 298 -18.41 25.07 0.73
C GLY A 298 -18.33 26.04 1.92
N LEU A 299 -17.88 27.28 1.68
CA LEU A 299 -17.82 28.32 2.73
C LEU A 299 -19.21 28.78 3.19
N GLN A 300 -20.24 28.64 2.36
CA GLN A 300 -21.62 28.93 2.75
C GLN A 300 -22.12 27.96 3.83
N GLU A 301 -21.71 26.68 3.77
CA GLU A 301 -22.01 25.71 4.82
C GLU A 301 -21.26 26.07 6.11
N VAL A 302 -19.98 26.42 6.00
CA VAL A 302 -19.16 26.86 7.15
C VAL A 302 -19.76 28.10 7.82
N GLU A 303 -20.20 29.09 7.04
CA GLU A 303 -20.87 30.29 7.56
C GLU A 303 -22.13 29.92 8.36
N SER A 304 -22.97 29.02 7.83
CA SER A 304 -24.19 28.55 8.52
C SER A 304 -23.86 27.80 9.82
N ASP A 305 -22.84 26.96 9.82
CA ASP A 305 -22.40 26.21 11.00
C ASP A 305 -21.84 27.16 12.07
N CYS A 306 -21.01 28.13 11.65
CA CYS A 306 -20.48 29.20 12.50
C CYS A 306 -21.61 30.01 13.16
N GLN A 307 -22.64 30.40 12.41
CA GLN A 307 -23.81 31.12 12.95
C GLN A 307 -24.53 30.30 14.04
N THR A 308 -24.73 29.01 13.82
CA THR A 308 -25.36 28.09 14.79
C THR A 308 -24.54 28.00 16.08
N LEU A 309 -23.20 28.01 15.94
CA LEU A 309 -22.24 27.96 17.03
C LEU A 309 -21.91 29.33 17.64
N ASN A 310 -22.58 30.41 17.26
CA ASN A 310 -22.26 31.78 17.72
C ASN A 310 -20.79 32.19 17.44
N ILE A 311 -20.19 31.64 16.40
CA ILE A 311 -18.84 31.97 15.93
C ILE A 311 -19.01 32.92 14.75
N SER A 312 -18.33 34.08 14.78
CA SER A 312 -18.38 34.99 13.63
C SER A 312 -17.54 34.48 12.47
N PHE A 313 -18.11 34.51 11.28
CA PHE A 313 -17.43 34.19 10.03
C PHE A 313 -17.18 35.48 9.24
N HIS A 314 -15.93 35.70 8.83
CA HIS A 314 -15.51 36.89 8.07
C HIS A 314 -14.82 36.48 6.78
N LEU A 315 -15.21 37.10 5.68
CA LEU A 315 -14.59 36.88 4.38
C LEU A 315 -13.90 38.16 3.90
N LEU A 316 -12.58 38.19 4.09
CA LEU A 316 -11.75 39.34 3.73
C LEU A 316 -11.30 39.22 2.26
N LEU A 317 -11.58 40.24 1.46
CA LEU A 317 -11.21 40.29 0.05
C LEU A 317 -9.90 41.09 -0.12
N GLY A 318 -8.83 40.42 -0.57
CA GLY A 318 -7.53 41.05 -0.82
C GLY A 318 -6.37 40.10 -0.51
N GLN A 319 -5.14 40.60 -0.56
CA GLN A 319 -3.98 39.83 -0.13
C GLN A 319 -3.98 39.70 1.39
N ALA A 320 -3.79 38.47 1.91
CA ALA A 320 -3.86 38.19 3.34
C ALA A 320 -2.94 39.12 4.16
N LYS A 321 -1.72 39.37 3.69
CA LYS A 321 -0.73 40.26 4.33
C LYS A 321 -1.18 41.71 4.52
N GLU A 322 -2.17 42.16 3.75
CA GLU A 322 -2.72 43.51 3.83
C GLU A 322 -3.99 43.52 4.68
N VAL A 323 -4.92 42.60 4.40
CA VAL A 323 -6.28 42.64 4.97
C VAL A 323 -6.36 42.03 6.37
N LEU A 324 -5.59 40.98 6.66
CA LEU A 324 -5.67 40.29 7.95
C LEU A 324 -5.04 41.11 9.09
N PRO A 325 -3.84 41.70 8.97
CA PRO A 325 -3.30 42.55 10.02
C PRO A 325 -4.15 43.80 10.28
N LYS A 326 -4.73 44.37 9.21
CA LYS A 326 -5.67 45.49 9.31
C LYS A 326 -6.90 45.08 10.13
N PHE A 327 -7.52 43.94 9.79
CA PHE A 327 -8.66 43.39 10.53
C PHE A 327 -8.32 43.11 12.00
N VAL A 328 -7.17 42.50 12.26
CA VAL A 328 -6.69 42.21 13.64
C VAL A 328 -6.58 43.49 14.47
N LYS A 329 -6.08 44.58 13.87
CA LYS A 329 -5.94 45.87 14.55
C LYS A 329 -7.28 46.58 14.76
N GLU A 330 -8.09 46.68 13.70
CA GLU A 330 -9.36 47.43 13.72
C GLU A 330 -10.38 46.78 14.65
N GLU A 331 -10.42 45.44 14.68
CA GLU A 331 -11.33 44.68 15.53
C GLU A 331 -10.72 44.28 16.88
N ASN A 332 -9.53 44.78 17.22
CA ASN A 332 -8.85 44.52 18.50
C ASN A 332 -8.74 43.01 18.85
N MET A 333 -8.28 42.22 17.88
CA MET A 333 -8.09 40.78 18.02
C MET A 333 -6.81 40.46 18.80
N GLY A 334 -6.93 39.58 19.79
CA GLY A 334 -5.85 39.27 20.74
C GLY A 334 -4.94 38.13 20.31
N GLY A 335 -5.24 37.42 19.21
CA GLY A 335 -4.43 36.31 18.74
C GLY A 335 -4.87 35.83 17.36
N VAL A 336 -3.94 35.19 16.64
CA VAL A 336 -4.21 34.55 15.35
C VAL A 336 -3.80 33.09 15.41
N VAL A 337 -4.66 32.22 14.89
CA VAL A 337 -4.38 30.79 14.70
C VAL A 337 -4.60 30.47 13.22
N THR A 338 -3.70 29.72 12.61
CA THR A 338 -3.86 29.24 11.24
C THR A 338 -3.63 27.74 11.13
N ASP A 339 -4.06 27.16 10.02
CA ASP A 339 -3.83 25.77 9.68
C ASP A 339 -2.49 25.59 8.93
N PHE A 340 -2.14 24.33 8.64
CA PHE A 340 -0.93 23.99 7.89
C PHE A 340 -1.23 23.57 6.46
N ALA A 341 -0.44 24.11 5.53
CA ALA A 341 -0.24 23.57 4.19
C ALA A 341 1.25 23.72 3.80
N PRO A 342 1.92 22.66 3.31
CA PRO A 342 3.36 22.66 3.06
C PRO A 342 3.78 23.29 1.72
N LEU A 343 2.84 23.76 0.92
CA LEU A 343 3.15 24.33 -0.39
C LEU A 343 3.81 25.71 -0.25
N ARG A 344 4.66 26.05 -1.22
CA ARG A 344 5.47 27.28 -1.24
C ARG A 344 4.63 28.54 -1.01
N LEU A 345 3.49 28.65 -1.68
CA LEU A 345 2.63 29.83 -1.61
C LEU A 345 1.90 29.97 -0.26
N PRO A 346 1.21 28.93 0.28
CA PRO A 346 0.71 28.95 1.66
C PRO A 346 1.77 29.23 2.73
N LEU A 347 2.96 28.63 2.63
CA LEU A 347 4.06 28.92 3.56
C LEU A 347 4.50 30.38 3.48
N GLN A 348 4.57 30.95 2.26
CA GLN A 348 4.86 32.37 2.06
C GLN A 348 3.78 33.25 2.68
N TRP A 349 2.50 32.95 2.50
CA TRP A 349 1.41 33.71 3.13
C TRP A 349 1.53 33.72 4.64
N VAL A 350 1.79 32.56 5.25
CA VAL A 350 2.00 32.46 6.70
C VAL A 350 3.19 33.31 7.13
N LYS A 351 4.29 33.30 6.38
CA LYS A 351 5.46 34.13 6.68
C LYS A 351 5.19 35.63 6.54
N ASP A 352 4.45 36.03 5.51
CA ASP A 352 4.07 37.42 5.29
C ASP A 352 3.17 37.92 6.43
N ILE A 353 2.24 37.10 6.91
CA ILE A 353 1.40 37.41 8.08
C ILE A 353 2.24 37.52 9.35
N GLU A 354 3.15 36.58 9.61
CA GLU A 354 4.07 36.63 10.76
C GLU A 354 4.84 37.96 10.80
N ASN A 355 5.29 38.45 9.65
CA ASN A 355 6.02 39.72 9.54
C ASN A 355 5.13 40.97 9.64
N SER A 356 3.84 40.84 9.35
CA SER A 356 2.90 41.98 9.24
C SER A 356 1.99 42.15 10.45
N LEU A 357 1.85 41.12 11.30
CA LEU A 357 1.03 41.19 12.50
C LEU A 357 1.63 42.15 13.55
N PRO A 358 0.79 42.82 14.36
CA PRO A 358 1.26 43.61 15.49
C PRO A 358 2.10 42.75 16.44
N GLY A 359 3.22 43.28 16.93
CA GLY A 359 4.18 42.52 17.75
C GLY A 359 3.65 41.98 19.08
N ASN A 360 2.51 42.49 19.56
CA ASN A 360 1.81 42.04 20.76
C ASN A 360 0.77 40.94 20.48
N VAL A 361 0.58 40.50 19.25
CA VAL A 361 -0.41 39.49 18.86
C VAL A 361 0.27 38.13 18.67
N PRO A 362 -0.01 37.12 19.51
CA PRO A 362 0.49 35.76 19.30
C PRO A 362 -0.07 35.15 18.01
N PHE A 363 0.77 34.43 17.29
CA PHE A 363 0.45 33.72 16.06
C PHE A 363 0.84 32.25 16.16
N GLY A 364 -0.16 31.36 16.20
CA GLY A 364 0.01 29.91 16.24
C GLY A 364 -0.39 29.24 14.94
N GLN A 365 0.28 28.14 14.58
CA GLN A 365 -0.10 27.30 13.46
C GLN A 365 -0.34 25.86 13.91
N VAL A 366 -1.43 25.27 13.42
CA VAL A 366 -1.88 23.92 13.80
C VAL A 366 -1.90 23.01 12.57
N ASP A 367 -1.34 21.80 12.69
CA ASP A 367 -1.56 20.77 11.67
C ASP A 367 -2.96 20.16 11.84
N ALA A 368 -3.92 20.72 11.11
CA ALA A 368 -5.30 20.26 11.05
C ALA A 368 -5.56 19.33 9.85
N HIS A 369 -4.56 19.10 8.99
CA HIS A 369 -4.72 18.33 7.76
C HIS A 369 -4.20 16.89 7.91
N ASN A 370 -3.10 16.70 8.62
CA ASN A 370 -2.49 15.39 8.86
C ASN A 370 -2.98 14.77 10.18
N VAL A 371 -3.03 13.43 10.23
CA VAL A 371 -3.28 12.71 11.48
C VAL A 371 -2.14 13.00 12.44
N VAL A 372 -0.90 12.78 12.00
CA VAL A 372 0.30 13.13 12.77
C VAL A 372 0.90 14.42 12.18
N PRO A 373 1.14 15.48 12.98
CA PRO A 373 1.68 16.73 12.46
C PRO A 373 2.96 16.52 11.65
N CYS A 374 3.09 17.18 10.50
CA CYS A 374 4.18 16.94 9.56
C CYS A 374 5.58 17.06 10.21
N TRP A 375 5.77 18.05 11.08
CA TRP A 375 7.01 18.28 11.82
C TRP A 375 7.24 17.31 13.00
N VAL A 376 6.19 16.64 13.48
CA VAL A 376 6.29 15.57 14.50
C VAL A 376 6.62 14.23 13.83
N THR A 377 6.03 13.96 12.66
CA THR A 377 6.20 12.70 11.93
C THR A 377 7.66 12.43 11.58
N SER A 378 8.38 13.43 11.09
CA SER A 378 9.81 13.33 10.79
C SER A 378 10.46 14.71 10.82
N SER A 379 11.72 14.78 11.25
CA SER A 379 12.55 16.00 11.22
C SER A 379 13.24 16.25 9.87
N LYS A 380 12.98 15.42 8.86
CA LYS A 380 13.57 15.52 7.52
C LYS A 380 12.66 14.94 6.44
N GLN A 381 13.03 15.20 5.19
CA GLN A 381 12.45 14.53 4.02
C GLN A 381 12.67 13.02 4.11
N GLU A 382 11.59 12.26 3.93
CA GLU A 382 11.62 10.80 3.89
C GLU A 382 11.79 10.27 2.47
N TYR A 383 12.64 9.25 2.32
CA TYR A 383 12.97 8.72 1.01
C TYR A 383 11.80 7.95 0.37
N ALA A 384 11.03 7.18 1.15
CA ALA A 384 9.97 6.33 0.62
C ALA A 384 8.89 6.03 1.68
N ALA A 385 7.75 5.50 1.22
CA ALA A 385 6.66 5.05 2.11
C ALA A 385 7.17 4.11 3.22
N ARG A 386 8.11 3.21 2.91
CA ARG A 386 8.70 2.30 3.92
C ARG A 386 9.42 3.01 5.07
N THR A 387 9.98 4.20 4.86
CA THR A 387 10.75 4.91 5.90
C THR A 387 9.85 5.78 6.78
N ILE A 388 8.83 6.42 6.20
CA ILE A 388 7.86 7.24 6.96
C ILE A 388 6.82 6.39 7.69
N ARG A 389 6.43 5.21 7.16
CA ARG A 389 5.37 4.36 7.72
C ARG A 389 5.60 4.00 9.18
N SER A 390 6.82 3.57 9.54
CA SER A 390 7.13 3.22 10.92
C SER A 390 7.05 4.42 11.86
N LYS A 391 7.42 5.61 11.38
CA LYS A 391 7.36 6.87 12.15
C LYS A 391 5.91 7.31 12.38
N ILE A 392 5.08 7.26 11.34
CA ILE A 392 3.63 7.51 11.47
C ILE A 392 3.03 6.51 12.47
N ASN A 393 3.25 5.20 12.25
CA ASN A 393 2.66 4.15 13.09
C ASN A 393 3.06 4.26 14.57
N LYS A 394 4.30 4.69 14.86
CA LYS A 394 4.75 4.96 16.24
C LYS A 394 3.91 6.05 16.92
N ASN A 395 3.52 7.07 16.17
CA ASN A 395 2.76 8.22 16.67
C ASN A 395 1.24 8.04 16.58
N LEU A 396 0.71 7.09 15.79
CA LEU A 396 -0.74 6.93 15.60
C LEU A 396 -1.49 6.71 16.91
N LYS A 397 -0.93 6.00 17.89
CA LYS A 397 -1.60 5.78 19.19
C LYS A 397 -1.89 7.10 19.92
N GLU A 398 -1.01 8.09 19.77
CA GLU A 398 -1.09 9.39 20.44
C GLU A 398 -1.95 10.38 19.64
N PHE A 399 -1.89 10.33 18.31
CA PHE A 399 -2.49 11.36 17.45
C PHE A 399 -3.80 10.94 16.76
N LEU A 400 -4.04 9.65 16.51
CA LEU A 400 -5.29 9.14 15.92
C LEU A 400 -6.37 9.02 17.00
N THR A 401 -6.81 10.16 17.51
CA THR A 401 -7.86 10.28 18.51
C THR A 401 -9.22 10.56 17.86
N LYS A 402 -10.30 10.38 18.61
CA LYS A 402 -11.59 10.99 18.24
C LYS A 402 -11.52 12.52 18.45
N PHE A 403 -12.52 13.24 17.94
CA PHE A 403 -12.63 14.70 18.05
C PHE A 403 -13.74 15.08 19.04
N PRO A 404 -13.56 16.08 19.91
CA PRO A 404 -14.65 16.63 20.73
C PRO A 404 -15.60 17.48 19.89
N ALA A 405 -16.82 17.72 20.35
CA ALA A 405 -17.72 18.67 19.71
C ALA A 405 -17.19 20.12 19.83
N VAL A 406 -17.44 20.94 18.80
CA VAL A 406 -17.20 22.38 18.91
C VAL A 406 -18.38 22.97 19.69
N ILE A 407 -18.09 23.68 20.77
CA ILE A 407 -19.13 24.27 21.62
C ILE A 407 -19.63 25.58 21.01
N LYS A 408 -20.87 25.94 21.33
CA LYS A 408 -21.39 27.29 21.05
C LYS A 408 -20.55 28.32 21.81
N HIS A 409 -20.07 29.34 21.12
CA HIS A 409 -19.23 30.38 21.71
C HIS A 409 -20.06 31.18 22.75
N PRO A 410 -19.56 31.37 23.98
CA PRO A 410 -20.32 32.01 25.06
C PRO A 410 -20.48 33.52 24.87
N HIS A 411 -19.60 34.14 24.09
CA HIS A 411 -19.63 35.58 23.81
C HIS A 411 -20.03 35.83 22.36
N SER A 412 -21.03 36.68 22.15
CA SER A 412 -21.44 37.09 20.80
C SER A 412 -20.53 38.21 20.31
N SER A 413 -20.03 38.10 19.08
CA SER A 413 -19.28 39.18 18.44
C SER A 413 -20.16 40.38 18.15
N LYS A 414 -19.58 41.58 18.26
CA LYS A 414 -20.20 42.85 17.83
C LYS A 414 -20.21 42.97 16.30
N VAL A 415 -19.29 42.28 15.63
CA VAL A 415 -19.08 42.37 14.18
C VAL A 415 -19.83 41.22 13.52
N LYS A 416 -20.84 41.57 12.71
CA LYS A 416 -21.59 40.61 11.89
C LYS A 416 -21.24 40.85 10.43
N TYR A 417 -20.73 39.82 9.77
CA TYR A 417 -20.50 39.83 8.33
C TYR A 417 -21.28 38.68 7.70
N LYS A 418 -21.80 38.89 6.50
CA LYS A 418 -22.45 37.83 5.70
C LYS A 418 -21.69 37.67 4.39
N ILE A 419 -21.55 36.43 3.93
CA ILE A 419 -21.11 36.17 2.56
C ILE A 419 -22.21 36.72 1.63
N GLY A 420 -21.93 37.85 0.98
CA GLY A 420 -22.81 38.36 -0.07
C GLY A 420 -22.75 37.48 -1.32
N ASN A 421 -23.86 37.40 -2.07
CA ASN A 421 -23.95 36.70 -3.37
C ASN A 421 -22.99 37.25 -4.46
N GLN A 422 -22.24 38.32 -4.17
CA GLN A 422 -21.36 39.03 -5.09
C GLN A 422 -19.93 38.47 -5.16
N LEU A 423 -19.62 37.38 -4.45
CA LEU A 423 -18.24 36.87 -4.40
C LEU A 423 -17.70 36.46 -5.77
N THR A 424 -18.54 35.83 -6.58
CA THR A 424 -18.18 35.37 -7.93
C THR A 424 -17.98 36.52 -8.90
N SER A 425 -18.62 37.68 -8.69
CA SER A 425 -18.39 38.88 -9.53
C SER A 425 -17.03 39.54 -9.27
N CYS A 426 -16.43 39.34 -8.10
CA CYS A 426 -15.14 39.93 -7.74
C CYS A 426 -13.93 39.09 -8.18
N LEU A 427 -14.14 37.84 -8.63
CA LEU A 427 -13.07 36.92 -8.98
C LEU A 427 -12.90 36.81 -10.51
N LYS A 428 -11.64 36.88 -10.98
CA LYS A 428 -11.28 36.55 -12.36
C LYS A 428 -11.15 35.04 -12.51
N LEU A 429 -12.23 34.39 -12.95
CA LEU A 429 -12.31 32.92 -13.09
C LEU A 429 -12.02 32.47 -14.52
N ASP A 430 -11.31 31.37 -14.68
CA ASP A 430 -11.19 30.67 -15.96
C ASP A 430 -12.50 29.91 -16.25
N LYS A 431 -13.34 30.47 -17.13
CA LYS A 431 -14.64 29.90 -17.49
C LYS A 431 -14.56 28.77 -18.52
N THR A 432 -13.36 28.42 -19.00
CA THR A 432 -13.19 27.31 -19.96
C THR A 432 -13.22 25.94 -19.28
N VAL A 433 -13.05 25.88 -17.96
CA VAL A 433 -13.21 24.66 -17.16
C VAL A 433 -14.62 24.66 -16.57
N GLY A 434 -15.43 23.67 -16.98
CA GLY A 434 -16.81 23.54 -16.53
C GLY A 434 -16.93 23.07 -15.07
N PRO A 435 -18.09 23.29 -14.44
CA PRO A 435 -18.38 22.75 -13.11
C PRO A 435 -18.49 21.21 -13.15
N VAL A 436 -18.27 20.59 -11.98
CA VAL A 436 -18.39 19.14 -11.79
C VAL A 436 -19.65 18.84 -10.98
N GLU A 437 -20.53 17.99 -11.52
CA GLU A 437 -21.85 17.70 -10.94
C GLU A 437 -21.82 16.69 -9.79
N TRP A 438 -20.90 15.72 -9.82
CA TRP A 438 -20.90 14.61 -8.87
C TRP A 438 -20.27 14.98 -7.50
N ALA A 439 -19.36 15.95 -7.47
CA ALA A 439 -18.61 16.36 -6.28
C ALA A 439 -19.16 17.68 -5.72
N LYS A 440 -20.35 17.61 -5.14
CA LYS A 440 -20.96 18.76 -4.44
C LYS A 440 -20.09 19.17 -3.24
N PRO A 441 -19.72 20.45 -3.10
CA PRO A 441 -18.87 20.92 -2.01
C PRO A 441 -19.63 20.93 -0.67
N GLY A 442 -18.89 20.91 0.43
CA GLY A 442 -19.43 20.99 1.79
C GLY A 442 -19.10 19.74 2.63
N SER A 443 -19.05 19.91 3.95
CA SER A 443 -18.70 18.85 4.89
C SER A 443 -19.76 17.74 4.89
N LYS A 444 -21.04 18.13 4.80
CA LYS A 444 -22.18 17.20 4.68
C LYS A 444 -22.04 16.26 3.48
N GLU A 445 -21.70 16.79 2.30
CA GLU A 445 -21.52 15.98 1.09
C GLU A 445 -20.27 15.09 1.17
N GLY A 446 -19.19 15.57 1.79
CA GLY A 446 -18.01 14.75 2.08
C GLY A 446 -18.32 13.57 3.00
N LEU A 447 -19.08 13.79 4.07
CA LEU A 447 -19.51 12.73 4.99
C LEU A 447 -20.45 11.72 4.32
N LYS A 448 -21.36 12.17 3.44
CA LYS A 448 -22.21 11.29 2.63
C LYS A 448 -21.37 10.39 1.72
N MET A 449 -20.37 10.95 1.04
CA MET A 449 -19.43 10.19 0.20
C MET A 449 -18.63 9.17 1.01
N LEU A 450 -18.17 9.54 2.21
CA LEU A 450 -17.46 8.64 3.11
C LEU A 450 -18.34 7.48 3.56
N HIS A 451 -19.55 7.78 4.02
CA HIS A 451 -20.51 6.75 4.45
C HIS A 451 -20.79 5.77 3.31
N GLU A 452 -21.13 6.28 2.13
CA GLU A 452 -21.37 5.45 0.94
C GLU A 452 -20.17 4.57 0.60
N PHE A 453 -18.96 5.13 0.63
CA PHE A 453 -17.73 4.37 0.44
C PHE A 453 -17.65 3.20 1.42
N CYS A 454 -17.79 3.46 2.72
CA CYS A 454 -17.71 2.45 3.77
C CYS A 454 -18.74 1.32 3.57
N ILE A 455 -20.00 1.64 3.26
CA ILE A 455 -21.07 0.63 3.17
C ILE A 455 -21.12 -0.12 1.84
N LYS A 456 -20.75 0.51 0.71
CA LYS A 456 -20.93 -0.08 -0.63
C LYS A 456 -19.63 -0.52 -1.29
N ARG A 457 -18.54 0.24 -1.12
CA ARG A 457 -17.34 0.15 -1.98
C ARG A 457 -16.09 -0.31 -1.24
N LEU A 458 -15.99 -0.08 0.06
CA LEU A 458 -14.84 -0.47 0.87
C LEU A 458 -14.50 -1.96 0.74
N LYS A 459 -15.50 -2.84 0.73
CA LYS A 459 -15.32 -4.30 0.57
C LYS A 459 -14.47 -4.70 -0.64
N MET A 460 -14.48 -3.91 -1.72
CA MET A 460 -13.74 -4.21 -2.95
C MET A 460 -12.49 -3.33 -3.13
N PHE A 461 -12.24 -2.37 -2.23
CA PHE A 461 -11.16 -1.39 -2.37
C PHE A 461 -9.79 -2.05 -2.60
N ALA A 462 -9.37 -2.99 -1.73
CA ALA A 462 -8.05 -3.64 -1.87
C ALA A 462 -7.83 -4.27 -3.25
N ASN A 463 -8.82 -5.01 -3.72
CA ASN A 463 -8.71 -5.83 -4.92
C ASN A 463 -9.00 -5.06 -6.22
N LYS A 464 -9.81 -3.99 -6.16
CA LYS A 464 -10.31 -3.28 -7.34
C LYS A 464 -9.86 -1.83 -7.47
N ARG A 465 -9.16 -1.23 -6.49
CA ARG A 465 -8.65 0.17 -6.57
C ARG A 465 -7.75 0.48 -7.77
N ASN A 466 -7.18 -0.54 -8.42
CA ASN A 466 -6.33 -0.38 -9.59
C ASN A 466 -7.05 -0.64 -10.92
N ASP A 467 -8.34 -0.97 -10.89
CA ASP A 467 -9.17 -1.19 -12.07
C ASP A 467 -10.05 0.04 -12.32
N PRO A 468 -9.75 0.88 -13.33
CA PRO A 468 -10.52 2.08 -13.62
C PRO A 468 -11.93 1.81 -14.13
N ASN A 469 -12.29 0.56 -14.46
CA ASN A 469 -13.66 0.22 -14.81
C ASN A 469 -14.57 0.05 -13.59
N GLU A 470 -13.97 -0.15 -12.40
CA GLU A 470 -14.65 -0.45 -11.16
C GLU A 470 -14.77 0.80 -10.28
N ASN A 471 -15.96 1.04 -9.72
CA ASN A 471 -16.15 2.11 -8.75
C ASN A 471 -15.70 1.65 -7.35
N ALA A 472 -14.39 1.43 -7.18
CA ALA A 472 -13.82 0.88 -5.95
C ALA A 472 -13.16 1.93 -5.05
N LEU A 473 -12.73 3.07 -5.59
CA LEU A 473 -12.07 4.15 -4.83
C LEU A 473 -13.05 4.86 -3.89
N SER A 474 -12.57 5.60 -2.88
CA SER A 474 -13.47 6.37 -2.00
C SER A 474 -14.15 7.54 -2.68
N GLY A 475 -13.46 8.18 -3.62
CA GLY A 475 -13.92 9.43 -4.23
C GLY A 475 -13.69 10.66 -3.35
N LEU A 476 -13.11 10.51 -2.15
CA LEU A 476 -13.04 11.57 -1.13
C LEU A 476 -11.98 12.66 -1.37
N SER A 477 -11.07 12.49 -2.33
CA SER A 477 -9.96 13.42 -2.52
C SER A 477 -10.36 14.90 -2.73
N PRO A 478 -11.46 15.26 -3.42
CA PRO A 478 -11.88 16.66 -3.51
C PRO A 478 -12.22 17.28 -2.15
N TRP A 479 -12.94 16.55 -1.28
CA TRP A 479 -13.32 17.07 0.03
C TRP A 479 -12.15 17.11 1.00
N ILE A 480 -11.23 16.13 0.92
CA ILE A 480 -10.02 16.13 1.74
C ILE A 480 -9.13 17.32 1.35
N HIS A 481 -8.90 17.54 0.06
CA HIS A 481 -8.06 18.63 -0.47
C HIS A 481 -8.48 20.01 0.09
N PHE A 482 -9.77 20.36 -0.03
CA PHE A 482 -10.29 21.63 0.47
C PHE A 482 -10.49 21.68 2.00
N GLY A 483 -10.20 20.59 2.72
CA GLY A 483 -10.41 20.51 4.17
C GLY A 483 -11.88 20.46 4.59
N GLN A 484 -12.78 20.10 3.68
CA GLN A 484 -14.22 19.93 3.95
C GLN A 484 -14.49 18.63 4.71
N ILE A 485 -13.59 17.65 4.65
CA ILE A 485 -13.62 16.48 5.52
C ILE A 485 -12.21 16.17 6.04
N SER A 486 -12.12 15.83 7.32
CA SER A 486 -10.86 15.41 7.92
C SER A 486 -10.48 14.00 7.45
N ALA A 487 -9.25 13.83 6.99
CA ALA A 487 -8.69 12.50 6.71
C ALA A 487 -8.66 11.63 7.97
N GLN A 488 -8.40 12.22 9.15
CA GLN A 488 -8.47 11.51 10.43
C GLN A 488 -9.88 10.97 10.69
N ARG A 489 -10.94 11.74 10.41
CA ARG A 489 -12.32 11.25 10.48
C ARG A 489 -12.53 10.09 9.51
N CYS A 490 -12.06 10.20 8.26
CA CYS A 490 -12.17 9.10 7.29
C CYS A 490 -11.56 7.79 7.82
N ILE A 491 -10.42 7.88 8.50
CA ILE A 491 -9.75 6.71 9.09
C ILE A 491 -10.55 6.13 10.26
N LEU A 492 -11.08 6.98 11.15
CA LEU A 492 -11.90 6.53 12.27
C LEU A 492 -13.11 5.72 11.76
N GLU A 493 -13.80 6.21 10.73
CA GLU A 493 -14.96 5.50 10.17
C GLU A 493 -14.60 4.20 9.46
N VAL A 494 -13.53 4.19 8.67
CA VAL A 494 -13.13 3.00 7.91
C VAL A 494 -12.62 1.90 8.85
N LYS A 495 -12.01 2.25 9.99
CA LYS A 495 -11.51 1.27 10.98
C LYS A 495 -12.61 0.42 11.60
N GLU A 496 -13.83 0.93 11.73
CA GLU A 496 -14.99 0.17 12.23
C GLU A 496 -15.34 -1.04 11.35
N TYR A 497 -14.87 -1.07 10.10
CA TYR A 497 -15.10 -2.16 9.15
C TYR A 497 -13.94 -3.17 9.10
N ARG A 498 -12.90 -3.00 9.92
CA ARG A 498 -11.67 -3.80 9.81
C ARG A 498 -11.88 -5.29 10.05
N GLU A 499 -12.78 -5.66 10.96
CA GLU A 499 -13.12 -7.07 11.19
C GLU A 499 -13.75 -7.74 9.96
N ARG A 500 -14.51 -6.96 9.17
CA ARG A 500 -15.22 -7.47 7.99
C ARG A 500 -14.33 -7.44 6.74
N PHE A 501 -13.53 -6.39 6.57
CA PHE A 501 -12.76 -6.12 5.35
C PHE A 501 -11.31 -5.70 5.67
N PRO A 502 -10.51 -6.54 6.35
CA PRO A 502 -9.21 -6.13 6.88
C PRO A 502 -8.24 -5.64 5.81
N GLU A 503 -8.13 -6.35 4.67
CA GLU A 503 -7.25 -5.97 3.57
C GLU A 503 -7.61 -4.61 2.95
N SER A 504 -8.91 -4.34 2.79
CA SER A 504 -9.40 -3.07 2.24
C SER A 504 -9.21 -1.91 3.19
N VAL A 505 -9.44 -2.13 4.49
CA VAL A 505 -9.20 -1.12 5.52
C VAL A 505 -7.71 -0.78 5.59
N ASP A 506 -6.84 -1.79 5.63
CA ASP A 506 -5.40 -1.58 5.71
C ASP A 506 -4.85 -0.91 4.45
N ALA A 507 -5.35 -1.30 3.27
CA ALA A 507 -5.01 -0.62 2.02
C ALA A 507 -5.49 0.85 2.00
N TYR A 508 -6.68 1.14 2.53
CA TYR A 508 -7.18 2.52 2.61
C TYR A 508 -6.36 3.37 3.57
N ILE A 509 -5.99 2.83 4.73
CA ILE A 509 -5.14 3.50 5.73
C ILE A 509 -3.75 3.82 5.14
N GLU A 510 -3.15 2.89 4.40
CA GLU A 510 -1.87 3.11 3.71
C GLU A 510 -1.96 4.29 2.73
N GLU A 511 -3.00 4.36 1.90
CA GLU A 511 -3.14 5.45 0.91
C GLU A 511 -3.52 6.78 1.58
N CYS A 512 -4.44 6.77 2.54
CA CYS A 512 -5.01 7.98 3.15
C CYS A 512 -4.14 8.60 4.26
N ILE A 513 -3.30 7.80 4.93
CA ILE A 513 -2.31 8.29 5.90
C ILE A 513 -0.90 8.24 5.31
N VAL A 514 -0.37 7.05 5.04
CA VAL A 514 1.07 6.90 4.76
C VAL A 514 1.47 7.61 3.47
N ARG A 515 0.72 7.42 2.38
CA ARG A 515 1.02 8.06 1.09
C ARG A 515 0.72 9.55 1.11
N ARG A 516 -0.41 9.93 1.71
CA ARG A 516 -0.83 11.33 1.80
C ARG A 516 0.13 12.18 2.66
N GLU A 517 0.46 11.71 3.85
CA GLU A 517 1.35 12.45 4.76
C GLU A 517 2.83 12.40 4.31
N LEU A 518 3.21 11.39 3.51
CA LEU A 518 4.50 11.42 2.80
C LEU A 518 4.54 12.55 1.77
N ALA A 519 3.43 12.84 1.11
CA ALA A 519 3.39 13.93 0.14
C ALA A 519 3.56 15.29 0.82
N ASP A 520 2.91 15.48 1.97
CA ASP A 520 3.11 16.65 2.82
C ASP A 520 4.57 16.76 3.31
N ASN A 521 5.15 15.64 3.78
CA ASN A 521 6.56 15.57 4.18
C ASN A 521 7.50 15.98 3.03
N PHE A 522 7.28 15.49 1.81
CA PHE A 522 8.08 15.84 0.66
C PHE A 522 7.98 17.34 0.35
N CYS A 523 6.77 17.88 0.23
CA CYS A 523 6.59 19.30 -0.09
C CYS A 523 7.10 20.24 1.02
N PHE A 524 7.04 19.81 2.29
CA PHE A 524 7.52 20.61 3.41
C PHE A 524 9.05 20.70 3.45
N TYR A 525 9.76 19.61 3.16
CA TYR A 525 11.22 19.57 3.25
C TYR A 525 11.95 19.82 1.93
N GLN A 526 11.29 19.67 0.78
CA GLN A 526 11.88 19.87 -0.54
C GLN A 526 11.33 21.14 -1.20
N THR A 527 12.10 22.23 -1.20
CA THR A 527 11.69 23.51 -1.81
C THR A 527 11.46 23.42 -3.32
N ASN A 528 12.10 22.46 -4.00
CA ASN A 528 11.94 22.16 -5.42
C ASN A 528 10.95 21.01 -5.69
N TYR A 529 9.90 20.88 -4.87
CA TYR A 529 8.93 19.77 -4.98
C TYR A 529 8.19 19.69 -6.34
N ASP A 530 8.25 20.76 -7.14
CA ASP A 530 7.53 20.95 -8.40
C ASP A 530 8.46 20.97 -9.64
N ASN A 531 9.74 20.65 -9.49
CA ASN A 531 10.69 20.63 -10.59
C ASN A 531 11.75 19.52 -10.47
N ILE A 532 12.48 19.26 -11.56
CA ILE A 532 13.46 18.15 -11.65
C ILE A 532 14.54 18.22 -10.55
N ASN A 533 14.88 19.40 -10.04
CA ASN A 533 15.90 19.53 -8.99
C ASN A 533 15.47 18.91 -7.65
N GLY A 534 14.16 18.75 -7.41
CA GLY A 534 13.64 18.06 -6.23
C GLY A 534 13.72 16.53 -6.30
N ALA A 535 14.16 15.96 -7.43
CA ALA A 535 14.32 14.53 -7.59
C ALA A 535 15.63 14.01 -6.96
N SER A 536 15.65 12.73 -6.61
CA SER A 536 16.87 12.06 -6.13
C SER A 536 17.94 11.96 -7.21
N ASP A 537 19.22 11.96 -6.82
CA ASP A 537 20.36 12.00 -7.77
C ASP A 537 20.34 10.86 -8.78
N TRP A 538 19.95 9.64 -8.39
CA TRP A 538 19.85 8.52 -9.32
C TRP A 538 18.87 8.79 -10.47
N ALA A 539 17.77 9.48 -10.19
CA ALA A 539 16.73 9.77 -11.16
C ALA A 539 17.14 10.94 -12.07
N LYS A 540 17.70 12.01 -11.47
CA LYS A 540 18.27 13.14 -12.24
C LYS A 540 19.33 12.66 -13.22
N ASN A 541 20.30 11.88 -12.74
CA ASN A 541 21.38 11.36 -13.57
C ASN A 541 20.85 10.45 -14.70
N SER A 542 19.90 9.57 -14.38
CA SER A 542 19.32 8.67 -15.38
C SER A 542 18.51 9.45 -16.45
N LEU A 543 17.70 10.42 -16.05
CA LEU A 543 16.96 11.27 -16.97
C LEU A 543 17.87 12.12 -17.85
N GLU A 544 18.98 12.64 -17.30
CA GLU A 544 19.93 13.46 -18.05
C GLU A 544 20.67 12.64 -19.12
N ILE A 545 21.10 11.41 -18.81
CA ILE A 545 21.71 10.49 -19.78
C ILE A 545 20.79 10.28 -20.99
N HIS A 546 19.49 10.08 -20.74
CA HIS A 546 18.50 9.75 -21.77
C HIS A 546 17.83 10.99 -22.39
N LYS A 547 18.28 12.20 -22.04
CA LYS A 547 17.69 13.46 -22.51
C LYS A 547 17.82 13.65 -24.02
N LYS A 548 18.78 12.99 -24.68
CA LYS A 548 19.02 13.07 -26.13
C LYS A 548 18.44 11.89 -26.92
N ASP A 549 17.78 10.94 -26.25
CA ASP A 549 17.19 9.79 -26.93
C ASP A 549 16.14 10.21 -27.96
N VAL A 550 15.99 9.44 -29.03
CA VAL A 550 14.96 9.73 -30.04
C VAL A 550 13.58 9.36 -29.47
N ARG A 551 12.63 10.32 -29.51
CA ARG A 551 11.23 10.10 -29.10
C ARG A 551 10.39 9.79 -30.33
N THR A 552 9.63 8.70 -30.28
CA THR A 552 8.71 8.30 -31.37
C THR A 552 7.62 9.35 -31.59
N TYR A 553 7.15 10.01 -30.52
CA TYR A 553 6.14 11.05 -30.57
C TYR A 553 6.58 12.24 -29.72
N ILE A 554 6.26 13.44 -30.18
CA ILE A 554 6.44 14.68 -29.41
C ILE A 554 5.15 15.48 -29.54
N TYR A 555 4.48 15.71 -28.42
CA TYR A 555 3.27 16.51 -28.32
C TYR A 555 3.54 17.79 -27.55
N ASN A 556 2.94 18.90 -28.01
CA ASN A 556 2.93 20.13 -27.25
C ASN A 556 1.81 20.09 -26.19
N LYS A 557 1.84 21.05 -25.26
CA LYS A 557 0.84 21.20 -24.20
C LYS A 557 -0.60 21.18 -24.73
N LYS A 558 -0.89 21.89 -25.83
CA LYS A 558 -2.25 21.99 -26.40
C LYS A 558 -2.76 20.65 -26.91
N THR A 559 -1.93 19.87 -27.60
CA THR A 559 -2.32 18.54 -28.09
C THR A 559 -2.62 17.57 -26.95
N LEU A 560 -1.81 17.63 -25.87
CA LEU A 560 -2.05 16.84 -24.66
C LEU A 560 -3.33 17.30 -23.95
N ASP A 561 -3.53 18.60 -23.77
CA ASP A 561 -4.72 19.19 -23.14
C ASP A 561 -6.02 18.77 -23.85
N GLU A 562 -6.03 18.83 -25.18
CA GLU A 562 -7.17 18.47 -26.04
C GLU A 562 -7.39 16.95 -26.21
N ALA A 563 -6.59 16.10 -25.55
CA ALA A 563 -6.66 14.65 -25.67
C ALA A 563 -6.52 14.13 -27.12
N LYS A 564 -5.55 14.69 -27.87
CA LYS A 564 -5.32 14.39 -29.29
C LYS A 564 -4.01 13.65 -29.56
N THR A 565 -3.77 12.59 -28.81
CA THR A 565 -2.59 11.72 -29.01
C THR A 565 -2.91 10.48 -29.85
N HIS A 566 -1.90 9.69 -30.17
CA HIS A 566 -2.06 8.39 -30.83
C HIS A 566 -2.58 7.28 -29.89
N ASP A 567 -2.72 7.54 -28.59
CA ASP A 567 -3.10 6.56 -27.58
C ASP A 567 -4.51 6.85 -27.06
N ASP A 568 -5.46 5.98 -27.41
CA ASP A 568 -6.87 6.13 -27.04
C ASP A 568 -7.12 6.00 -25.52
N LEU A 569 -6.32 5.22 -24.80
CA LEU A 569 -6.39 5.09 -23.34
C LEU A 569 -5.90 6.38 -22.68
N TRP A 570 -4.80 6.95 -23.15
CA TRP A 570 -4.29 8.23 -22.64
C TRP A 570 -5.30 9.35 -22.90
N ASN A 571 -5.84 9.42 -24.11
CA ASN A 571 -6.86 10.40 -24.46
C ASN A 571 -8.13 10.21 -23.61
N SER A 572 -8.55 8.97 -23.37
CA SER A 572 -9.69 8.67 -22.50
C SER A 572 -9.45 9.09 -21.05
N ALA A 573 -8.23 8.90 -20.52
CA ALA A 573 -7.87 9.36 -19.18
C ALA A 573 -7.87 10.90 -19.09
N GLN A 574 -7.34 11.60 -20.09
CA GLN A 574 -7.40 13.06 -20.17
C GLN A 574 -8.84 13.57 -20.27
N ILE A 575 -9.70 12.91 -21.06
CA ILE A 575 -11.13 13.25 -21.16
C ILE A 575 -11.84 13.02 -19.81
N GLN A 576 -11.53 11.92 -19.11
CA GLN A 576 -12.04 11.70 -17.75
C GLN A 576 -11.67 12.88 -16.83
N LEU A 577 -10.40 13.28 -16.83
CA LEU A 577 -9.92 14.40 -16.04
C LEU A 577 -10.71 15.68 -16.34
N VAL A 578 -10.83 16.05 -17.61
CA VAL A 578 -11.52 17.29 -18.04
C VAL A 578 -13.02 17.26 -17.71
N LYS A 579 -13.69 16.11 -17.89
CA LYS A 579 -15.15 16.00 -17.68
C LYS A 579 -15.54 15.84 -16.21
N GLU A 580 -14.79 15.04 -15.45
CA GLU A 580 -15.16 14.67 -14.08
C GLU A 580 -14.40 15.47 -13.02
N GLY A 581 -13.41 16.27 -13.44
CA GLY A 581 -12.49 16.94 -12.52
C GLY A 581 -11.74 15.98 -11.60
N LYS A 582 -11.63 14.70 -11.99
CA LYS A 582 -10.97 13.65 -11.20
C LYS A 582 -10.58 12.46 -12.07
N MET A 583 -9.30 12.31 -12.36
CA MET A 583 -8.79 11.11 -13.03
C MET A 583 -8.67 9.93 -12.06
N HIS A 584 -8.96 8.71 -12.52
CA HIS A 584 -8.73 7.49 -11.73
C HIS A 584 -7.25 7.33 -11.34
N GLY A 585 -6.98 6.96 -10.08
CA GLY A 585 -5.61 6.96 -9.52
C GLY A 585 -4.60 6.09 -10.29
N PHE A 586 -5.02 4.91 -10.76
CA PHE A 586 -4.18 4.08 -11.62
C PHE A 586 -3.79 4.77 -12.93
N LEU A 587 -4.74 5.50 -13.53
CA LEU A 587 -4.53 6.18 -14.80
C LEU A 587 -3.71 7.45 -14.65
N ARG A 588 -3.72 8.14 -13.50
CA ARG A 588 -2.80 9.26 -13.23
C ARG A 588 -1.34 8.86 -13.43
N MET A 589 -0.96 7.67 -12.96
CA MET A 589 0.39 7.11 -13.15
C MET A 589 0.70 6.86 -14.63
N TYR A 590 -0.23 6.22 -15.36
CA TYR A 590 -0.08 5.97 -16.79
C TYR A 590 0.06 7.29 -17.56
N TRP A 591 -0.85 8.21 -17.30
CA TRP A 591 -0.98 9.50 -17.94
C TRP A 591 0.29 10.35 -17.80
N ALA A 592 0.80 10.52 -16.58
CA ALA A 592 2.01 11.32 -16.34
C ALA A 592 3.27 10.68 -16.94
N LYS A 593 3.36 9.34 -16.92
CA LYS A 593 4.48 8.62 -17.55
C LYS A 593 4.50 8.75 -19.07
N LYS A 594 3.33 8.80 -19.71
CA LYS A 594 3.23 9.07 -21.15
C LYS A 594 3.56 10.50 -21.52
N ILE A 595 3.28 11.47 -20.64
CA ILE A 595 3.76 12.85 -20.85
C ILE A 595 5.29 12.88 -20.89
N LEU A 596 5.99 12.15 -20.00
CA LEU A 596 7.45 11.99 -20.08
C LEU A 596 7.90 11.35 -21.39
N GLU A 597 7.22 10.31 -21.85
CA GLU A 597 7.57 9.61 -23.10
C GLU A 597 7.39 10.48 -24.35
N TRP A 598 6.44 11.42 -24.33
CA TRP A 598 5.99 12.16 -25.52
C TRP A 598 6.22 13.67 -25.46
N THR A 599 7.16 14.13 -24.65
CA THR A 599 7.60 15.54 -24.62
C THR A 599 9.11 15.62 -24.83
N LYS A 600 9.63 16.81 -25.13
CA LYS A 600 11.04 16.94 -25.54
C LYS A 600 12.00 16.68 -24.38
N THR A 601 11.62 17.07 -23.17
CA THR A 601 12.48 17.01 -21.99
C THR A 601 11.68 16.62 -20.74
N PRO A 602 12.32 15.98 -19.74
CA PRO A 602 11.67 15.68 -18.46
C PRO A 602 11.14 16.93 -17.74
N GLU A 603 11.83 18.07 -17.88
CA GLU A 603 11.43 19.37 -17.34
C GLU A 603 10.11 19.84 -17.96
N GLU A 604 10.00 19.79 -19.30
CA GLU A 604 8.77 20.12 -20.02
C GLU A 604 7.65 19.14 -19.65
N ALA A 605 7.96 17.84 -19.55
CA ALA A 605 7.01 16.81 -19.14
C ALA A 605 6.37 17.11 -17.79
N LEU A 606 7.22 17.42 -16.81
CA LEU A 606 6.80 17.69 -15.44
C LEU A 606 5.96 18.98 -15.36
N ALA A 607 6.40 20.04 -16.05
CA ALA A 607 5.66 21.30 -16.09
C ALA A 607 4.27 21.12 -16.72
N ILE A 608 4.15 20.36 -17.81
CA ILE A 608 2.87 20.07 -18.46
C ILE A 608 1.98 19.20 -17.56
N ALA A 609 2.53 18.17 -16.92
CA ALA A 609 1.79 17.28 -16.03
C ALA A 609 1.22 18.04 -14.82
N ILE A 610 2.02 18.89 -14.17
CA ILE A 610 1.57 19.73 -13.06
C ILE A 610 0.49 20.70 -13.53
N TYR A 611 0.71 21.40 -14.66
CA TYR A 611 -0.27 22.34 -15.20
C TYR A 611 -1.64 21.69 -15.45
N LEU A 612 -1.67 20.54 -16.14
CA LEU A 612 -2.92 19.85 -16.45
C LEU A 612 -3.57 19.27 -15.19
N ASN A 613 -2.77 18.75 -14.26
CA ASN A 613 -3.27 18.28 -12.96
C ASN A 613 -3.98 19.40 -12.19
N ASP A 614 -3.33 20.56 -12.06
CA ASP A 614 -3.80 21.67 -11.23
C ASP A 614 -4.93 22.47 -11.88
N ARG A 615 -5.02 22.42 -13.22
CA ARG A 615 -6.09 23.04 -13.99
C ARG A 615 -7.42 22.30 -13.87
N TYR A 616 -7.40 20.96 -13.87
CA TYR A 616 -8.61 20.16 -14.03
C TYR A 616 -8.98 19.33 -12.79
N ASN A 617 -8.02 18.80 -12.02
CA ASN A 617 -8.40 18.01 -10.85
C ASN A 617 -8.96 18.91 -9.76
N LEU A 618 -10.11 18.54 -9.20
CA LEU A 618 -10.66 19.13 -7.96
C LEU A 618 -9.76 18.87 -6.76
N ASP A 619 -8.87 17.87 -6.85
CA ASP A 619 -7.84 17.55 -5.86
C ASP A 619 -6.42 17.90 -6.37
N GLY A 620 -6.32 18.81 -7.35
CA GLY A 620 -5.05 19.38 -7.83
C GLY A 620 -4.56 20.53 -6.94
N ARG A 621 -3.44 21.18 -7.28
CA ARG A 621 -2.77 22.20 -6.44
C ARG A 621 -2.52 21.70 -5.01
N ASP A 622 -2.15 20.43 -4.91
CA ASP A 622 -2.09 19.68 -3.66
C ASP A 622 -0.74 18.98 -3.55
N PRO A 623 -0.16 18.81 -2.34
CA PRO A 623 1.05 18.03 -2.15
C PRO A 623 0.99 16.66 -2.84
N ASN A 624 -0.16 15.98 -2.82
CA ASN A 624 -0.35 14.70 -3.50
C ASN A 624 -0.28 14.81 -5.03
N GLY A 625 -0.72 15.94 -5.60
CA GLY A 625 -0.63 16.23 -7.03
C GLY A 625 0.81 16.39 -7.50
N TYR A 626 1.58 17.24 -6.81
CA TYR A 626 3.01 17.44 -7.10
C TYR A 626 3.79 16.14 -6.94
N VAL A 627 3.61 15.45 -5.81
CA VAL A 627 4.30 14.18 -5.52
C VAL A 627 3.87 13.07 -6.47
N GLY A 628 2.61 13.03 -6.90
CA GLY A 628 2.14 12.08 -7.92
C GLY A 628 2.81 12.30 -9.28
N CYS A 629 2.98 13.55 -9.71
CA CYS A 629 3.71 13.90 -10.93
C CYS A 629 5.20 13.57 -10.79
N MET A 630 5.83 13.97 -9.69
CA MET A 630 7.22 13.68 -9.39
C MET A 630 7.51 12.19 -9.25
N TRP A 631 6.62 11.40 -8.65
CA TRP A 631 6.75 9.94 -8.57
C TRP A 631 6.69 9.32 -9.97
N SER A 632 5.80 9.84 -10.82
CA SER A 632 5.58 9.32 -12.16
C SER A 632 6.73 9.64 -13.11
N ILE A 633 7.24 10.87 -13.08
CA ILE A 633 8.20 11.41 -14.05
C ILE A 633 9.63 11.35 -13.50
N CYS A 634 9.81 11.59 -12.20
CA CYS A 634 11.11 11.74 -11.56
C CYS A 634 11.45 10.63 -10.55
N GLY A 635 10.57 9.64 -10.38
CA GLY A 635 10.85 8.45 -9.58
C GLY A 635 11.01 8.69 -8.08
N ILE A 636 10.60 9.86 -7.55
CA ILE A 636 10.66 10.09 -6.09
C ILE A 636 9.81 9.04 -5.37
N HIS A 637 10.25 8.60 -4.19
CA HIS A 637 9.60 7.54 -3.41
C HIS A 637 9.43 6.18 -4.13
N ASP A 638 10.02 6.01 -5.31
CA ASP A 638 10.17 4.74 -6.01
C ASP A 638 11.65 4.30 -5.99
N GLN A 639 11.89 3.14 -6.59
CA GLN A 639 13.23 2.66 -6.89
C GLN A 639 13.54 2.80 -8.39
N GLY A 640 14.82 2.67 -8.73
CA GLY A 640 15.24 2.48 -10.12
C GLY A 640 14.75 1.14 -10.69
N TRP A 641 14.32 1.17 -11.94
CA TRP A 641 13.89 0.02 -12.73
C TRP A 641 14.88 -0.28 -13.85
N ALA A 642 14.62 -1.35 -14.61
CA ALA A 642 15.42 -1.67 -15.79
C ALA A 642 15.50 -0.47 -16.74
N GLU A 643 16.72 -0.15 -17.15
CA GLU A 643 17.02 1.02 -17.97
C GLU A 643 16.41 0.90 -19.37
N ARG A 644 15.83 2.00 -19.86
CA ARG A 644 15.13 2.08 -21.15
C ARG A 644 15.40 3.42 -21.80
N SER A 645 15.37 3.43 -23.12
CA SER A 645 15.37 4.68 -23.89
C SER A 645 14.26 5.62 -23.39
N ILE A 646 14.57 6.91 -23.34
CA ILE A 646 13.75 8.03 -22.84
C ILE A 646 13.56 8.03 -21.32
N PHE A 647 13.14 6.90 -20.74
CA PHE A 647 12.82 6.80 -19.31
C PHE A 647 14.05 6.64 -18.42
N GLY A 648 15.17 6.18 -18.96
CA GLY A 648 16.25 5.63 -18.16
C GLY A 648 15.71 4.58 -17.18
N LYS A 649 15.97 4.79 -15.90
CA LYS A 649 15.57 3.89 -14.80
C LYS A 649 14.23 4.27 -14.16
N ILE A 650 13.50 5.25 -14.69
CA ILE A 650 12.15 5.57 -14.21
C ILE A 650 11.20 4.41 -14.53
N ARG A 651 10.30 4.08 -13.59
CA ARG A 651 9.34 2.98 -13.78
C ARG A 651 8.53 3.20 -15.06
N TYR A 652 8.59 2.23 -15.97
CA TYR A 652 7.85 2.25 -17.22
C TYR A 652 6.41 1.70 -17.08
N MET A 653 5.47 2.31 -17.80
CA MET A 653 4.11 1.78 -17.99
C MET A 653 3.72 1.87 -19.47
N ASN A 654 3.12 0.80 -20.00
CA ASN A 654 2.68 0.73 -21.40
C ASN A 654 1.25 0.23 -21.55
N TYR A 655 0.69 0.52 -22.71
CA TYR A 655 -0.68 0.19 -23.11
C TYR A 655 -1.00 -1.30 -22.94
N GLU A 656 -0.13 -2.19 -23.45
CA GLU A 656 -0.28 -3.64 -23.29
C GLU A 656 -0.20 -4.10 -21.83
N GLY A 657 0.58 -3.40 -21.01
CA GLY A 657 0.61 -3.62 -19.55
C GLY A 657 -0.70 -3.25 -18.87
N CYS A 658 -1.40 -2.22 -19.36
CA CYS A 658 -2.74 -1.85 -18.89
C CYS A 658 -3.79 -2.88 -19.33
N LYS A 659 -3.76 -3.36 -20.58
CA LYS A 659 -4.64 -4.43 -21.08
C LYS A 659 -4.57 -5.72 -20.25
N ARG A 660 -3.39 -6.06 -19.72
CA ARG A 660 -3.22 -7.23 -18.85
C ARG A 660 -3.79 -7.02 -17.43
N LYS A 661 -4.14 -5.80 -17.04
CA LYS A 661 -4.60 -5.45 -15.70
C LYS A 661 -6.08 -5.12 -15.63
N PHE A 662 -6.65 -4.53 -16.67
CA PHE A 662 -8.08 -4.19 -16.76
C PHE A 662 -8.53 -4.13 -18.22
N ASP A 663 -9.85 -4.10 -18.44
CA ASP A 663 -10.44 -3.95 -19.77
C ASP A 663 -10.27 -2.51 -20.27
N VAL A 664 -9.20 -2.29 -21.05
CA VAL A 664 -8.90 -1.00 -21.69
C VAL A 664 -10.00 -0.61 -22.68
N LYS A 665 -10.58 -1.55 -23.41
CA LYS A 665 -11.62 -1.24 -24.41
C LYS A 665 -12.89 -0.73 -23.74
N ALA A 666 -13.29 -1.34 -22.62
CA ALA A 666 -14.42 -0.86 -21.82
C ALA A 666 -14.20 0.58 -21.32
N PHE A 667 -12.99 0.88 -20.82
CA PHE A 667 -12.67 2.23 -20.34
C PHE A 667 -12.66 3.25 -21.49
N VAL A 668 -12.04 2.91 -22.63
CA VAL A 668 -12.00 3.77 -23.83
C VAL A 668 -13.40 4.00 -24.38
N SER A 669 -14.26 2.98 -24.42
CA SER A 669 -15.66 3.11 -24.83
C SER A 669 -16.45 4.07 -23.93
N ARG A 670 -16.19 4.04 -22.61
CA ARG A 670 -16.85 4.93 -21.64
C ARG A 670 -16.52 6.41 -21.86
N TYR A 671 -15.27 6.74 -22.18
CA TYR A 671 -14.83 8.15 -22.28
C TYR A 671 -14.67 8.65 -23.72
N GLY A 672 -14.58 7.75 -24.70
CA GLY A 672 -14.57 8.07 -26.12
C GLY A 672 -13.24 8.63 -26.65
N GLY A 673 -12.11 8.31 -26.02
CA GLY A 673 -10.79 8.67 -26.55
C GLY A 673 -10.58 8.09 -27.94
N LYS A 674 -10.23 8.93 -28.91
CA LYS A 674 -9.94 8.51 -30.29
C LYS A 674 -8.44 8.45 -30.51
N VAL A 675 -7.98 7.65 -31.47
CA VAL A 675 -6.60 7.66 -31.94
C VAL A 675 -6.43 8.79 -32.94
N TYR A 676 -5.42 9.65 -32.74
CA TYR A 676 -5.05 10.70 -33.68
C TYR A 676 -3.69 10.38 -34.29
N THR A 677 -3.63 10.31 -35.62
CA THR A 677 -2.38 10.15 -36.35
C THR A 677 -1.66 11.50 -36.42
N ASN A 678 -0.43 11.56 -35.91
CA ASN A 678 0.36 12.77 -36.02
C ASN A 678 0.85 12.90 -37.47
N THR A 679 0.24 13.82 -38.23
CA THR A 679 0.51 14.01 -39.68
C THR A 679 1.93 14.50 -39.97
N SER A 680 2.71 14.82 -38.94
CA SER A 680 4.08 15.32 -39.05
C SER A 680 5.15 14.23 -39.27
N ILE A 681 4.78 12.94 -39.33
CA ILE A 681 5.71 11.82 -39.55
C ILE A 681 5.63 11.25 -40.99
N SER A 682 4.61 11.60 -41.79
CA SER A 682 4.39 10.93 -43.10
C SER A 682 5.34 11.35 -44.23
N GLN A 683 6.26 12.30 -44.02
CA GLN A 683 7.16 12.80 -45.07
C GLN A 683 8.62 12.31 -44.99
N LYS A 684 9.02 11.52 -43.97
CA LYS A 684 10.43 11.07 -43.84
C LYS A 684 10.68 9.56 -43.90
N THR A 685 9.66 8.73 -44.13
CA THR A 685 9.80 7.27 -44.14
C THR A 685 9.41 6.58 -45.44
N ARG A 686 9.32 7.33 -46.56
CA ARG A 686 9.01 6.75 -47.89
C ARG A 686 10.21 6.41 -48.76
N GLU A 687 11.44 6.59 -48.29
CA GLU A 687 12.65 6.10 -48.97
C GLU A 687 13.46 5.26 -47.99
N VAL A 688 13.19 3.95 -47.93
CA VAL A 688 14.13 2.83 -47.81
C VAL A 688 13.26 1.56 -47.81
N VAL A 689 12.81 1.12 -48.99
CA VAL A 689 12.37 -0.27 -49.22
C VAL A 689 12.96 -0.73 -50.56
N LEU A 690 14.15 -1.30 -50.49
CA LEU A 690 14.80 -2.18 -51.47
C LEU A 690 15.65 -3.13 -50.61
N SER A 691 15.78 -4.44 -50.73
CA SER A 691 15.31 -5.52 -51.60
C SER A 691 15.75 -6.82 -50.86
N PRO A 692 15.08 -7.98 -50.99
CA PRO A 692 15.43 -9.18 -50.22
C PRO A 692 16.68 -9.89 -50.77
N PHE A 693 17.69 -10.10 -49.91
CA PHE A 693 18.85 -10.93 -50.21
C PHE A 693 18.48 -12.42 -50.28
N LYS A 694 18.78 -13.04 -51.43
CA LYS A 694 18.90 -14.48 -51.61
C LYS A 694 20.17 -14.97 -50.91
N LEU A 695 20.08 -16.08 -50.17
CA LEU A 695 21.22 -16.82 -49.62
C LEU A 695 21.44 -18.07 -50.48
N PHE A 696 22.70 -18.26 -50.87
CA PHE A 696 23.31 -19.55 -51.23
C PHE A 696 23.56 -20.39 -49.97
#